data_AF-A0A424KKC8-F1
#
_entry.id   AF-A0A424KKC8-F1
#
_cell.length_a   1.000
_cell.length_b   1.000
_cell.length_c   1.000
_cell.angle_alpha   90.00
_cell.angle_beta   90.00
_cell.angle_gamma   90.00
#
_symmetry.space_group_name_H-M   'P 1'
#
loop_
_entity.id
_entity.type
_entity.pdbx_description
1 polymer ?
#
loop_
_entity_poly.entity_id
_entity_poly.type
_entity_poly.pdbx_seq_one_letter_code
_entity_poly.pdbx_strand_id
1 'polypeptide(L)'
;MKFNQLTFIALLILNSLQINCFGQINFHNLNKLNSISKNTNPIKSPSNNASAQIEINKFISLLVTNIENVSNNNQNQLNNFQIISDTQFRSEDKFIAEGNVVIQNGSAILLASKFEYNYKSKKISLFGNIKFNSEEQFFEASEFKFDFKNKTGFIKDVFGSVNFDSIESLKLSTNIDNTVNENLFEDTKIKNVTLNSTSTLGFEELDLKDEGTFFKKVTSQKFILDFKESQEWRFKTDRIDIKDNKWFSDELILTNDPFNKPQLLIKNKGFSSVNSNGEITIKSNWSTIVLENKLLIPTGPRSYKFEEDSIFRWGVGYDNDAKDGFFITRNFDTKYFGKQKKASLNIKKEFLLQRALKGKTESFSNKNESVIAAKSQRDAKFLDYFGLEGNLKTNLNKFNFNSDFSLNSLDLSKFKKSFTNKSEISTILNSKNQINSKKETKLSLFGNYRDKVWNGSLGEKEIISAYGLKINKSNIWVKNNVIKSSTIAASYGDYQSSDRVNPLTIINRERLNIFLDRSHSYPVWRPDKSFLIDKENIYSPLVIQPGLNFNAQAKIDLYRYNDNNKQDLFILRAGPELILGNFKKKVLDFTKIGIFQKTTLANGKSPFGFDQSTDNNAIEFYLKQQLVGPLTIDYKTEYNLDVNSPNYKKFFNTRYDLTWNRRAYSVSIYYNDETNAGGFNFKINSFNFDGYGENFD
;
A
#
# COMPACT_ATOMS: atom_id res chain seq x y z
N MET A 1 -20.24 -34.00 22.32
CA MET A 1 -20.44 -32.59 22.75
C MET A 1 -19.99 -31.65 21.64
N LYS A 2 -20.94 -31.04 20.92
CA LYS A 2 -20.66 -30.04 19.89
C LYS A 2 -20.34 -28.71 20.58
N PHE A 3 -19.06 -28.38 20.69
CA PHE A 3 -18.61 -27.05 21.08
C PHE A 3 -18.90 -26.09 19.92
N ASN A 4 -19.90 -25.22 20.08
CA ASN A 4 -20.29 -24.25 19.07
C ASN A 4 -19.20 -23.18 18.89
N GLN A 5 -18.77 -22.95 17.65
CA GLN A 5 -17.79 -21.90 17.28
C GLN A 5 -18.21 -20.48 17.72
N LEU A 6 -19.49 -20.26 18.02
CA LEU A 6 -20.01 -19.01 18.57
C LEU A 6 -19.57 -18.73 20.01
N THR A 7 -19.34 -19.75 20.86
CA THR A 7 -18.86 -19.51 22.23
C THR A 7 -17.38 -19.13 22.27
N PHE A 8 -16.57 -19.55 21.29
CA PHE A 8 -15.17 -19.12 21.20
C PHE A 8 -15.02 -17.66 20.74
N ILE A 9 -15.86 -17.23 19.78
CA ILE A 9 -15.93 -15.83 19.33
C ILE A 9 -16.54 -14.95 20.44
N ALA A 10 -17.58 -15.44 21.14
CA ALA A 10 -18.13 -14.73 22.29
C ALA A 10 -17.13 -14.63 23.44
N LEU A 11 -16.29 -15.64 23.70
CA LEU A 11 -15.24 -15.60 24.73
C LEU A 11 -14.16 -14.56 24.40
N LEU A 12 -13.84 -14.37 23.12
CA LEU A 12 -12.93 -13.32 22.64
C LEU A 12 -13.52 -11.91 22.78
N ILE A 13 -14.83 -11.76 22.61
CA ILE A 13 -15.53 -10.47 22.76
C ILE A 13 -15.78 -10.15 24.24
N LEU A 14 -16.17 -11.13 25.06
CA LEU A 14 -16.49 -10.95 26.48
C LEU A 14 -15.27 -10.67 27.36
N ASN A 15 -14.06 -11.12 26.97
CA ASN A 15 -12.84 -10.74 27.69
C ASN A 15 -12.33 -9.32 27.35
N SER A 16 -12.93 -8.64 26.37
CA SER A 16 -12.55 -7.27 25.97
C SER A 16 -13.45 -6.18 26.57
N LEU A 17 -14.50 -6.54 27.31
CA LEU A 17 -15.49 -5.62 27.87
C LEU A 17 -15.90 -6.06 29.29
N GLN A 18 -15.10 -5.74 30.30
CA GLN A 18 -15.60 -5.61 31.67
C GLN A 18 -15.81 -4.12 31.96
N ILE A 19 -17.02 -3.62 31.68
CA ILE A 19 -17.49 -2.32 32.15
C ILE A 19 -18.70 -2.59 33.04
N ASN A 20 -18.45 -2.80 34.33
CA ASN A 20 -19.47 -2.65 35.36
C ASN A 20 -19.45 -1.21 35.84
N CYS A 21 -20.08 -0.29 35.09
CA CYS A 21 -20.60 0.95 35.66
C CYS A 21 -21.50 1.64 34.63
N PHE A 22 -22.81 1.44 34.70
CA PHE A 22 -23.77 2.48 34.32
C PHE A 22 -25.05 2.27 35.13
N GLY A 23 -25.23 3.17 36.10
CA GLY A 23 -26.46 3.32 36.85
C GLY A 23 -27.60 3.79 35.95
N GLN A 24 -28.81 3.45 36.40
CA GLN A 24 -30.11 3.77 35.81
C GLN A 24 -30.21 5.23 35.36
N ILE A 25 -30.47 5.44 34.07
CA ILE A 25 -31.03 6.70 33.57
C ILE A 25 -32.35 6.35 32.88
N ASN A 26 -33.43 6.88 33.46
CA ASN A 26 -34.81 6.69 33.02
C ASN A 26 -35.04 7.30 31.63
N PHE A 27 -35.67 6.53 30.74
CA PHE A 27 -36.21 7.03 29.49
C PHE A 27 -37.43 7.90 29.75
N HIS A 28 -37.35 9.19 29.43
CA HIS A 28 -38.53 10.03 29.22
C HIS A 28 -38.78 10.24 27.73
N ASN A 29 -40.01 9.92 27.34
CA ASN A 29 -40.64 10.22 26.06
C ASN A 29 -40.37 11.65 25.56
N LEU A 30 -39.99 11.78 24.29
CA LEU A 30 -40.28 12.96 23.48
C LEU A 30 -40.63 12.54 22.06
N ASN A 31 -41.94 12.35 21.85
CA ASN A 31 -42.59 12.49 20.56
C ASN A 31 -42.58 13.98 20.13
N LYS A 32 -42.67 14.20 18.82
CA LYS A 32 -42.75 15.48 18.07
C LYS A 32 -41.41 16.14 17.73
N LEU A 33 -41.02 15.98 16.46
CA LEU A 33 -40.96 17.10 15.52
C LEU A 33 -40.92 16.56 14.08
N ASN A 34 -42.10 16.51 13.47
CA ASN A 34 -42.28 16.47 12.03
C ASN A 34 -42.08 17.88 11.45
N SER A 35 -41.90 17.91 10.12
CA SER A 35 -41.85 19.07 9.23
C SER A 35 -40.50 19.80 9.15
N ILE A 36 -39.78 19.54 8.06
CA ILE A 36 -39.66 20.47 6.93
C ILE A 36 -39.28 19.64 5.70
N SER A 37 -40.24 19.51 4.79
CA SER A 37 -40.08 19.04 3.43
C SER A 37 -39.38 20.12 2.61
N LYS A 38 -38.35 19.75 1.84
CA LYS A 38 -37.95 20.48 0.64
C LYS A 38 -37.99 19.52 -0.55
N ASN A 39 -38.94 19.82 -1.43
CA ASN A 39 -39.10 19.27 -2.76
C ASN A 39 -37.78 19.26 -3.53
N THR A 40 -37.40 18.07 -4.03
CA THR A 40 -36.71 17.95 -5.31
C THR A 40 -37.36 16.80 -6.05
N ASN A 41 -38.04 17.12 -7.15
CA ASN A 41 -38.60 16.13 -8.07
C ASN A 41 -37.44 15.36 -8.71
N PRO A 42 -37.41 14.02 -8.66
CA PRO A 42 -36.48 13.25 -9.47
C PRO A 42 -37.03 13.22 -10.90
N ILE A 43 -36.32 13.89 -11.81
CA ILE A 43 -36.47 13.65 -13.25
C ILE A 43 -36.07 12.18 -13.46
N LYS A 44 -37.05 11.35 -13.83
CA LYS A 44 -36.83 9.97 -14.28
C LYS A 44 -36.01 10.01 -15.57
N SER A 45 -34.70 9.78 -15.49
CA SER A 45 -33.91 9.35 -16.63
C SER A 45 -34.20 7.86 -16.91
N PRO A 46 -34.32 7.42 -18.17
CA PRO A 46 -34.50 6.01 -18.50
C PRO A 46 -33.31 5.20 -17.98
N SER A 47 -33.60 4.09 -17.31
CA SER A 47 -32.62 3.10 -16.88
C SER A 47 -31.99 2.42 -18.09
N ASN A 48 -30.86 2.93 -18.56
CA ASN A 48 -29.95 2.14 -19.38
C ASN A 48 -29.10 1.28 -18.44
N ASN A 49 -29.43 -0.01 -18.36
CA ASN A 49 -28.53 -1.03 -17.83
C ASN A 49 -27.33 -1.14 -18.78
N ALA A 50 -26.41 -0.17 -18.73
CA ALA A 50 -25.13 -0.27 -19.40
C ALA A 50 -24.25 -1.21 -18.58
N SER A 51 -24.17 -2.48 -19.00
CA SER A 51 -23.06 -3.33 -18.62
C SER A 51 -21.77 -2.60 -18.97
N ALA A 52 -20.87 -2.39 -18.02
CA ALA A 52 -19.59 -1.80 -18.32
C ALA A 52 -18.82 -2.66 -19.34
N GLN A 53 -18.37 -1.99 -20.40
CA GLN A 53 -17.67 -2.58 -21.53
C GLN A 53 -16.35 -1.83 -21.67
N ILE A 54 -15.30 -2.54 -22.05
CA ILE A 54 -14.03 -1.94 -22.41
C ILE A 54 -14.26 -0.90 -23.52
N GLU A 55 -13.57 0.23 -23.43
CA GLU A 55 -13.92 1.43 -24.19
C GLU A 55 -14.00 1.20 -25.69
N ILE A 56 -13.09 0.42 -26.29
CA ILE A 56 -13.20 0.10 -27.70
C ILE A 56 -14.44 -0.73 -28.04
N ASN A 57 -14.82 -1.71 -27.23
CA ASN A 57 -16.03 -2.49 -27.50
C ASN A 57 -17.26 -1.58 -27.48
N LYS A 58 -17.28 -0.60 -26.57
CA LYS A 58 -18.32 0.42 -26.48
C LYS A 58 -18.29 1.34 -27.71
N PHE A 59 -17.12 1.88 -28.07
CA PHE A 59 -16.91 2.73 -29.24
C PHE A 59 -17.39 2.06 -30.53
N ILE A 60 -16.97 0.81 -30.75
CA ILE A 60 -17.32 -0.01 -31.92
C ILE A 60 -18.82 -0.34 -31.95
N SER A 61 -19.42 -0.66 -30.80
CA SER A 61 -20.87 -0.89 -30.70
C SER A 61 -21.68 0.35 -31.06
N LEU A 62 -21.22 1.52 -30.63
CA LEU A 62 -21.87 2.80 -30.89
C LEU A 62 -21.70 3.26 -32.34
N LEU A 63 -20.51 3.06 -32.91
CA LEU A 63 -20.24 3.30 -34.33
C LEU A 63 -21.20 2.50 -35.21
N VAL A 64 -21.34 1.20 -34.93
CA VAL A 64 -22.24 0.31 -35.68
C VAL A 64 -23.69 0.75 -35.56
N THR A 65 -24.14 1.13 -34.36
CA THR A 65 -25.50 1.65 -34.16
C THR A 65 -25.76 2.90 -35.01
N ASN A 66 -24.78 3.80 -35.13
CA ASN A 66 -24.88 4.98 -35.99
C ASN A 66 -24.91 4.61 -37.48
N ILE A 67 -24.04 3.69 -37.92
CA ILE A 67 -24.02 3.21 -39.32
C ILE A 67 -25.36 2.57 -39.71
N GLU A 68 -25.96 1.77 -38.82
CA GLU A 68 -27.28 1.17 -39.03
C GLU A 68 -28.39 2.24 -39.08
N ASN A 69 -28.38 3.22 -38.18
CA ASN A 69 -29.37 4.31 -38.16
C ASN A 69 -29.33 5.15 -39.44
N VAL A 70 -28.14 5.49 -39.93
CA VAL A 70 -27.96 6.21 -41.20
C VAL A 70 -28.52 5.38 -42.37
N SER A 71 -28.32 4.07 -42.35
CA SER A 71 -28.87 3.16 -43.38
C SER A 71 -30.38 3.05 -43.35
N ASN A 72 -30.98 2.98 -42.16
CA ASN A 72 -32.42 2.79 -42.02
C ASN A 72 -33.22 4.08 -42.24
N ASN A 73 -32.62 5.25 -41.92
CA ASN A 73 -33.29 6.55 -41.96
C ASN A 73 -32.92 7.41 -43.17
N ASN A 74 -32.14 6.90 -44.14
CA ASN A 74 -31.63 7.65 -45.30
C ASN A 74 -30.98 8.99 -44.93
N GLN A 75 -30.25 9.02 -43.81
CA GLN A 75 -29.53 10.21 -43.39
C GLN A 75 -28.20 10.32 -44.15
N ASN A 76 -27.75 11.54 -44.41
CA ASN A 76 -26.52 11.78 -45.17
C ASN A 76 -25.25 11.82 -44.28
N GLN A 77 -25.40 11.82 -42.95
CA GLN A 77 -24.29 11.97 -42.00
C GLN A 77 -24.50 11.11 -40.76
N LEU A 78 -23.39 10.64 -40.18
CA LEU A 78 -23.37 9.96 -38.89
C LEU A 78 -23.55 10.98 -37.77
N ASN A 79 -24.41 10.69 -36.79
CA ASN A 79 -24.52 11.53 -35.60
C ASN A 79 -23.35 11.23 -34.66
N ASN A 80 -22.62 12.27 -34.26
CA ASN A 80 -21.51 12.23 -33.30
C ASN A 80 -20.27 11.40 -33.74
N PHE A 81 -20.28 10.82 -34.94
CA PHE A 81 -19.15 10.07 -35.50
C PHE A 81 -18.72 10.66 -36.83
N GLN A 82 -17.42 10.60 -37.10
CA GLN A 82 -16.83 10.94 -38.40
C GLN A 82 -15.99 9.76 -38.91
N ILE A 83 -16.14 9.42 -40.19
CA ILE A 83 -15.32 8.42 -40.87
C ILE A 83 -14.67 9.09 -42.08
N ILE A 84 -13.35 9.18 -42.09
CA ILE A 84 -12.53 9.68 -43.21
C ILE A 84 -11.70 8.51 -43.75
N SER A 85 -11.56 8.43 -45.06
CA SER A 85 -10.68 7.47 -45.73
C SER A 85 -10.43 7.90 -47.17
N ASP A 86 -9.45 7.30 -47.84
CA ASP A 86 -9.15 7.55 -49.25
C ASP A 86 -10.31 7.11 -50.15
N THR A 87 -10.92 5.96 -49.81
CA THR A 87 -12.10 5.42 -50.52
C THR A 87 -13.15 4.92 -49.53
N GLN A 88 -14.42 5.13 -49.87
CA GLN A 88 -15.57 4.57 -49.15
C GLN A 88 -16.50 3.90 -50.16
N PHE A 89 -16.90 2.67 -49.86
CA PHE A 89 -17.82 1.88 -50.66
C PHE A 89 -18.99 1.44 -49.79
N ARG A 90 -20.21 1.70 -50.27
CA ARG A 90 -21.44 1.29 -49.59
C ARG A 90 -22.32 0.50 -50.54
N SER A 91 -22.66 -0.71 -50.14
CA SER A 91 -23.64 -1.57 -50.80
C SER A 91 -24.77 -1.93 -49.84
N GLU A 92 -25.81 -2.62 -50.32
CA GLU A 92 -26.91 -3.12 -49.48
C GLU A 92 -26.41 -4.07 -48.38
N ASP A 93 -25.35 -4.84 -48.66
CA ASP A 93 -24.84 -5.85 -47.74
C ASP A 93 -23.68 -5.37 -46.85
N LYS A 94 -22.90 -4.37 -47.29
CA LYS A 94 -21.65 -3.97 -46.61
C LYS A 94 -21.32 -2.47 -46.73
N PHE A 95 -20.60 -1.97 -45.74
CA PHE A 95 -19.90 -0.69 -45.76
C PHE A 95 -18.40 -0.93 -45.60
N ILE A 96 -17.59 -0.38 -46.50
CA ILE A 96 -16.14 -0.54 -46.54
C ILE A 96 -15.51 0.85 -46.63
N ALA A 97 -14.49 1.10 -45.80
CA ALA A 97 -13.60 2.24 -45.91
C ALA A 97 -12.16 1.73 -46.03
N GLU A 98 -11.42 2.21 -47.03
CA GLU A 98 -10.06 1.76 -47.35
C GLU A 98 -9.14 2.95 -47.59
N GLY A 99 -7.90 2.82 -47.10
CA GLY A 99 -6.85 3.84 -47.19
C GLY A 99 -6.99 4.90 -46.10
N ASN A 100 -6.00 4.97 -45.20
CA ASN A 100 -5.92 5.92 -44.06
C ASN A 100 -7.27 6.14 -43.36
N VAL A 101 -7.89 5.06 -42.88
CA VAL A 101 -9.21 5.14 -42.26
C VAL A 101 -9.08 5.79 -40.89
N VAL A 102 -9.76 6.91 -40.69
CA VAL A 102 -9.89 7.62 -39.42
C VAL A 102 -11.35 7.57 -38.98
N ILE A 103 -11.60 7.07 -37.77
CA ILE A 103 -12.92 7.07 -37.15
C ILE A 103 -12.85 7.85 -35.85
N GLN A 104 -13.64 8.91 -35.71
CA GLN A 104 -13.60 9.80 -34.55
C GLN A 104 -14.97 9.94 -33.88
N ASN A 105 -14.96 9.99 -32.54
CA ASN A 105 -16.09 10.39 -31.71
C ASN A 105 -15.58 11.19 -30.49
N GLY A 106 -15.87 12.49 -30.44
CA GLY A 106 -15.32 13.36 -29.39
C GLY A 106 -13.79 13.35 -29.40
N SER A 107 -13.20 13.05 -28.23
CA SER A 107 -11.75 12.88 -28.02
C SER A 107 -11.23 11.48 -28.41
N ALA A 108 -12.11 10.52 -28.70
CA ALA A 108 -11.72 9.18 -29.09
C ALA A 108 -11.49 9.08 -30.61
N ILE A 109 -10.37 8.49 -31.00
CA ILE A 109 -9.93 8.34 -32.40
C ILE A 109 -9.43 6.92 -32.64
N LEU A 110 -9.81 6.35 -33.78
CA LEU A 110 -9.45 5.02 -34.24
C LEU A 110 -8.89 5.12 -35.66
N LEU A 111 -7.66 4.64 -35.85
CA LEU A 111 -7.01 4.51 -37.15
C LEU A 111 -7.01 3.05 -37.59
N ALA A 112 -7.10 2.82 -38.89
CA ALA A 112 -6.86 1.51 -39.52
C ALA A 112 -6.53 1.67 -41.01
N SER A 113 -5.96 0.63 -41.62
CA SER A 113 -5.76 0.61 -43.08
C SER A 113 -7.07 0.31 -43.82
N LYS A 114 -7.95 -0.49 -43.20
CA LYS A 114 -9.26 -0.86 -43.74
C LYS A 114 -10.28 -1.09 -42.62
N PHE A 115 -11.50 -0.63 -42.86
CA PHE A 115 -12.68 -0.87 -42.04
C PHE A 115 -13.78 -1.51 -42.88
N GLU A 116 -14.39 -2.59 -42.40
CA GLU A 116 -15.51 -3.26 -43.04
C GLU A 116 -16.61 -3.55 -42.02
N TYR A 117 -17.85 -3.20 -42.36
CA TYR A 117 -19.05 -3.57 -41.65
C TYR A 117 -20.03 -4.30 -42.58
N ASN A 118 -20.41 -5.52 -42.21
CA ASN A 118 -21.43 -6.30 -42.93
C ASN A 118 -22.78 -6.19 -42.21
N TYR A 119 -23.75 -5.55 -42.86
CA TYR A 119 -25.09 -5.29 -42.32
C TYR A 119 -25.85 -6.59 -42.02
N LYS A 120 -25.77 -7.58 -42.92
CA LYS A 120 -26.53 -8.85 -42.80
C LYS A 120 -25.99 -9.75 -41.70
N SER A 121 -24.68 -9.92 -41.63
CA SER A 121 -24.05 -10.75 -40.60
C SER A 121 -23.85 -10.00 -39.28
N LYS A 122 -23.96 -8.66 -39.29
CA LYS A 122 -23.55 -7.77 -38.18
C LYS A 122 -22.14 -8.09 -37.70
N LYS A 123 -21.20 -8.12 -38.66
CA LYS A 123 -19.78 -8.38 -38.40
C LYS A 123 -18.97 -7.15 -38.77
N ILE A 124 -18.02 -6.81 -37.91
CA ILE A 124 -17.08 -5.72 -38.13
C ILE A 124 -15.67 -6.27 -38.25
N SER A 125 -14.86 -5.65 -39.10
CA SER A 125 -13.46 -6.02 -39.28
C SER A 125 -12.63 -4.77 -39.53
N LEU A 126 -11.55 -4.64 -38.78
CA LEU A 126 -10.50 -3.65 -38.97
C LEU A 126 -9.21 -4.39 -39.29
N PHE A 127 -8.43 -3.87 -40.23
CA PHE A 127 -7.18 -4.48 -40.67
C PHE A 127 -6.08 -3.45 -40.81
N GLY A 128 -4.88 -3.81 -40.34
CA GLY A 128 -3.62 -3.11 -40.58
C GLY A 128 -3.47 -1.80 -39.80
N ASN A 129 -2.36 -1.65 -39.08
CA ASN A 129 -2.00 -0.44 -38.33
C ASN A 129 -3.17 0.12 -37.49
N ILE A 130 -3.88 -0.77 -36.78
CA ILE A 130 -5.00 -0.34 -35.96
C ILE A 130 -4.44 0.41 -34.78
N LYS A 131 -4.85 1.67 -34.59
CA LYS A 131 -4.49 2.46 -33.41
C LYS A 131 -5.74 3.04 -32.81
N PHE A 132 -5.99 2.79 -31.54
CA PHE A 132 -7.11 3.35 -30.82
C PHE A 132 -6.58 4.23 -29.70
N ASN A 133 -7.12 5.44 -29.59
CA ASN A 133 -6.91 6.30 -28.44
C ASN A 133 -8.24 6.82 -27.91
N SER A 134 -8.37 6.82 -26.58
CA SER A 134 -9.35 7.55 -25.79
C SER A 134 -8.64 8.33 -24.68
N GLU A 135 -9.35 9.12 -23.89
CA GLU A 135 -8.76 9.93 -22.79
C GLU A 135 -7.87 9.11 -21.84
N GLU A 136 -8.15 7.83 -21.63
CA GLU A 136 -7.50 6.99 -20.61
C GLU A 136 -7.03 5.62 -21.13
N GLN A 137 -7.16 5.34 -22.44
CA GLN A 137 -6.72 4.09 -23.07
C GLN A 137 -6.06 4.32 -24.42
N PHE A 138 -5.01 3.55 -24.65
CA PHE A 138 -4.39 3.45 -25.95
C PHE A 138 -4.05 2.00 -26.28
N PHE A 139 -4.23 1.60 -27.52
CA PHE A 139 -3.60 0.39 -28.01
C PHE A 139 -3.38 0.39 -29.53
N GLU A 140 -2.41 -0.41 -29.95
CA GLU A 140 -2.13 -0.79 -31.32
C GLU A 140 -2.45 -2.28 -31.52
N ALA A 141 -2.91 -2.62 -32.72
CA ALA A 141 -3.23 -4.00 -33.12
C ALA A 141 -3.06 -4.21 -34.63
N SER A 142 -2.93 -5.47 -35.06
CA SER A 142 -2.85 -5.83 -36.47
C SER A 142 -4.21 -6.14 -37.10
N GLU A 143 -5.11 -6.74 -36.32
CA GLU A 143 -6.43 -7.19 -36.77
C GLU A 143 -7.44 -7.12 -35.62
N PHE A 144 -8.64 -6.60 -35.90
CA PHE A 144 -9.77 -6.64 -34.99
C PHE A 144 -10.99 -7.17 -35.73
N LYS A 145 -11.67 -8.18 -35.17
CA LYS A 145 -12.92 -8.72 -35.71
C LYS A 145 -13.93 -8.92 -34.60
N PHE A 146 -15.18 -8.55 -34.84
CA PHE A 146 -16.25 -8.77 -33.88
C PHE A 146 -17.58 -9.11 -34.58
N ASP A 147 -18.27 -10.11 -34.04
CA ASP A 147 -19.59 -10.57 -34.44
C ASP A 147 -20.60 -10.15 -33.35
N PHE A 148 -21.45 -9.19 -33.68
CA PHE A 148 -22.42 -8.64 -32.74
C PHE A 148 -23.58 -9.60 -32.45
N LYS A 149 -23.89 -10.54 -33.35
CA LYS A 149 -24.96 -11.54 -33.11
C LYS A 149 -24.51 -12.56 -32.08
N ASN A 150 -23.29 -13.08 -32.26
CA ASN A 150 -22.72 -14.10 -31.41
C ASN A 150 -21.97 -13.52 -30.21
N LYS A 151 -21.77 -12.20 -30.14
CA LYS A 151 -20.97 -11.49 -29.13
C LYS A 151 -19.57 -12.08 -28.97
N THR A 152 -18.97 -12.45 -30.10
CA THR A 152 -17.64 -13.06 -30.16
C THR A 152 -16.73 -12.31 -31.11
N GLY A 153 -15.43 -12.28 -30.82
CA GLY A 153 -14.46 -11.59 -31.65
C GLY A 153 -13.03 -11.85 -31.20
N PHE A 154 -12.09 -11.18 -31.82
CA PHE A 154 -10.69 -11.21 -31.41
C PHE A 154 -9.94 -9.95 -31.83
N ILE A 155 -8.81 -9.72 -31.16
CA ILE A 155 -7.81 -8.69 -31.48
C ILE A 155 -6.45 -9.40 -31.56
N LYS A 156 -5.61 -9.10 -32.56
CA LYS A 156 -4.27 -9.68 -32.73
C LYS A 156 -3.15 -8.67 -32.55
N ASP A 157 -2.00 -9.16 -32.11
CA ASP A 157 -0.73 -8.44 -31.94
C ASP A 157 -0.92 -7.15 -31.15
N VAL A 158 -1.53 -7.27 -29.97
CA VAL A 158 -1.99 -6.14 -29.18
C VAL A 158 -0.88 -5.62 -28.29
N PHE A 159 -0.64 -4.31 -28.36
CA PHE A 159 0.20 -3.56 -27.43
C PHE A 159 -0.53 -2.29 -27.03
N GLY A 160 -0.44 -1.86 -25.78
CA GLY A 160 -1.09 -0.61 -25.38
C GLY A 160 -0.77 -0.16 -23.97
N SER A 161 -1.34 0.97 -23.60
CA SER A 161 -1.41 1.45 -22.22
C SER A 161 -2.86 1.54 -21.78
N VAL A 162 -3.13 1.10 -20.56
CA VAL A 162 -4.46 1.14 -19.96
C VAL A 162 -4.34 1.63 -18.54
N ASN A 163 -5.15 2.62 -18.20
CA ASN A 163 -5.49 2.86 -16.81
C ASN A 163 -6.66 1.93 -16.47
N PHE A 164 -6.44 1.01 -15.52
CA PHE A 164 -7.46 0.01 -15.22
C PHE A 164 -8.66 0.58 -14.44
N ASP A 165 -8.48 1.71 -13.75
CA ASP A 165 -9.55 2.36 -12.97
C ASP A 165 -10.57 3.06 -13.88
N SER A 166 -10.15 3.39 -15.10
CA SER A 166 -10.96 4.09 -16.09
C SER A 166 -11.62 3.20 -17.13
N ILE A 167 -11.51 1.87 -17.01
CA ILE A 167 -11.99 0.97 -18.09
C ILE A 167 -13.47 1.14 -18.42
N GLU A 168 -14.26 1.69 -17.52
CA GLU A 168 -15.70 1.91 -17.68
C GLU A 168 -16.08 3.35 -18.12
N SER A 169 -15.11 4.27 -18.23
CA SER A 169 -15.35 5.71 -18.18
C SER A 169 -15.71 6.37 -19.52
N LEU A 170 -15.53 5.74 -20.69
CA LEU A 170 -15.78 6.39 -22.00
C LEU A 170 -17.14 7.10 -22.05
N LYS A 171 -17.11 8.43 -21.96
CA LYS A 171 -18.26 9.31 -22.13
C LYS A 171 -18.31 9.77 -23.58
N LEU A 172 -19.45 9.53 -24.21
CA LEU A 172 -19.72 10.05 -25.56
C LEU A 172 -19.75 11.58 -25.51
N SER A 173 -19.03 12.21 -26.43
CA SER A 173 -19.23 13.62 -26.72
C SER A 173 -20.40 13.78 -27.69
N THR A 174 -21.22 14.82 -27.50
CA THR A 174 -22.21 15.23 -28.51
C THR A 174 -21.57 16.01 -29.66
N ASN A 175 -20.31 16.44 -29.51
CA ASN A 175 -19.57 17.21 -30.50
C ASN A 175 -18.26 16.50 -30.88
N ILE A 176 -17.89 16.58 -32.15
CA ILE A 176 -16.56 16.16 -32.61
C ILE A 176 -15.54 17.20 -32.13
N ASP A 177 -14.43 16.73 -31.55
CA ASP A 177 -13.33 17.62 -31.17
C ASP A 177 -12.38 17.79 -32.36
N ASN A 178 -12.53 18.88 -33.10
CA ASN A 178 -11.70 19.16 -34.28
C ASN A 178 -10.21 19.42 -33.94
N THR A 179 -9.83 19.47 -32.67
CA THR A 179 -8.43 19.62 -32.25
C THR A 179 -7.67 18.29 -32.16
N VAL A 180 -8.39 17.16 -32.12
CA VAL A 180 -7.81 15.81 -32.11
C VAL A 180 -7.64 15.31 -33.54
N ASN A 181 -6.42 14.95 -33.92
CA ASN A 181 -6.08 14.44 -35.25
C ASN A 181 -5.09 13.26 -35.16
N GLU A 182 -4.71 12.72 -36.32
CA GLU A 182 -3.78 11.59 -36.42
C GLU A 182 -2.41 11.86 -35.77
N ASN A 183 -1.98 13.12 -35.67
CA ASN A 183 -0.69 13.50 -35.09
C ASN A 183 -0.58 13.13 -33.60
N LEU A 184 -1.71 12.88 -32.93
CA LEU A 184 -1.73 12.35 -31.57
C LEU A 184 -0.91 11.04 -31.46
N PHE A 185 -0.96 10.20 -32.50
CA PHE A 185 -0.25 8.93 -32.55
C PHE A 185 1.23 9.06 -32.94
N GLU A 186 1.71 10.27 -33.25
CA GLU A 186 3.14 10.54 -33.49
C GLU A 186 3.91 10.72 -32.18
N ASP A 187 3.24 11.09 -31.08
CA ASP A 187 3.90 11.30 -29.78
C ASP A 187 4.00 10.00 -28.95
N THR A 188 4.84 9.08 -29.42
CA THR A 188 5.17 7.84 -28.69
C THR A 188 6.14 8.08 -27.51
N LYS A 189 6.66 9.30 -27.37
CA LYS A 189 7.66 9.63 -26.35
C LYS A 189 7.03 9.78 -24.98
N ILE A 190 7.51 8.95 -24.07
CA ILE A 190 7.22 9.04 -22.64
C ILE A 190 7.73 10.38 -22.06
N LYS A 191 6.85 11.14 -21.43
CA LYS A 191 7.14 12.45 -20.80
C LYS A 191 6.48 12.55 -19.42
N ASN A 192 6.85 13.60 -18.67
CA ASN A 192 6.25 13.96 -17.38
C ASN A 192 6.16 12.82 -16.36
N VAL A 193 7.12 11.91 -16.39
CA VAL A 193 7.10 10.72 -15.53
C VAL A 193 7.28 11.10 -14.07
N THR A 194 6.32 10.69 -13.25
CA THR A 194 6.32 10.89 -11.80
C THR A 194 6.02 9.58 -11.08
N LEU A 195 6.60 9.39 -9.90
CA LEU A 195 6.25 8.27 -9.02
C LEU A 195 4.83 8.50 -8.52
N ASN A 196 3.95 7.55 -8.77
CA ASN A 196 2.57 7.58 -8.30
C ASN A 196 2.46 6.86 -6.96
N SER A 197 2.74 5.57 -6.96
CA SER A 197 2.57 4.70 -5.80
C SER A 197 3.75 3.75 -5.62
N THR A 198 3.91 3.22 -4.41
CA THR A 198 4.89 2.17 -4.11
C THR A 198 4.21 1.08 -3.31
N SER A 199 4.06 -0.08 -3.93
CA SER A 199 3.59 -1.30 -3.27
C SER A 199 4.75 -2.03 -2.61
N THR A 200 4.60 -2.48 -1.36
CA THR A 200 5.65 -3.21 -0.64
C THR A 200 5.24 -4.65 -0.32
N LEU A 201 6.15 -5.58 -0.58
CA LEU A 201 6.11 -7.02 -0.37
C LEU A 201 7.22 -7.38 0.61
N GLY A 202 6.91 -7.46 1.90
CA GLY A 202 7.87 -8.03 2.82
C GLY A 202 7.69 -7.60 4.25
N PHE A 203 8.75 -7.85 5.02
CA PHE A 203 8.84 -7.49 6.42
C PHE A 203 9.20 -6.02 6.46
N GLU A 204 8.27 -5.11 6.22
CA GLU A 204 8.57 -3.72 6.53
C GLU A 204 8.50 -3.57 8.06
N GLU A 205 9.65 -3.69 8.73
CA GLU A 205 9.81 -2.96 9.98
C GLU A 205 9.71 -1.50 9.54
N LEU A 206 8.55 -0.88 9.79
CA LEU A 206 8.29 0.53 9.54
C LEU A 206 9.51 1.32 10.02
N ASP A 207 10.39 1.69 9.09
CA ASP A 207 11.49 2.61 9.36
C ASP A 207 10.81 3.97 9.43
N LEU A 208 10.39 4.31 10.65
CA LEU A 208 9.66 5.52 11.01
C LEU A 208 10.57 6.75 10.84
N LYS A 209 10.85 7.11 9.59
CA LYS A 209 10.93 8.53 9.25
C LYS A 209 9.48 9.03 9.27
N ASP A 210 9.09 9.55 10.43
CA ASP A 210 7.90 10.36 10.75
C ASP A 210 6.91 9.81 11.82
N GLU A 211 6.71 10.66 12.82
CA GLU A 211 5.65 10.75 13.83
C GLU A 211 5.64 9.81 15.06
N GLY A 212 6.28 10.33 16.12
CA GLY A 212 5.51 10.92 17.23
C GLY A 212 4.79 9.94 18.15
N THR A 213 5.52 9.04 18.79
CA THR A 213 5.24 8.46 20.12
C THR A 213 6.37 7.47 20.44
N PHE A 214 6.92 7.50 21.65
CA PHE A 214 7.88 6.49 22.16
C PHE A 214 7.31 5.05 22.24
N PHE A 215 6.08 4.83 21.76
CA PHE A 215 5.43 3.53 21.61
C PHE A 215 5.21 3.16 20.16
N LYS A 216 6.29 3.01 19.39
CA LYS A 216 6.25 2.32 18.10
C LYS A 216 7.55 1.55 17.88
N LYS A 217 7.57 0.28 18.27
CA LYS A 217 8.47 -0.74 17.73
C LYS A 217 7.67 -2.03 17.50
N VAL A 218 8.02 -2.70 16.42
CA VAL A 218 7.63 -4.04 15.94
C VAL A 218 6.16 -4.43 16.13
N THR A 219 5.25 -3.80 15.38
CA THR A 219 3.92 -4.40 15.16
C THR A 219 3.43 -4.15 13.74
N SER A 220 2.91 -5.23 13.13
CA SER A 220 2.21 -5.34 11.84
C SER A 220 3.07 -5.42 10.58
N GLN A 221 3.25 -6.66 10.12
CA GLN A 221 3.76 -7.02 8.80
C GLN A 221 2.63 -6.78 7.79
N LYS A 222 2.70 -5.70 7.02
CA LYS A 222 1.64 -5.34 6.07
C LYS A 222 2.08 -5.64 4.65
N PHE A 223 1.41 -6.60 4.04
CA PHE A 223 1.44 -6.77 2.59
C PHE A 223 0.26 -6.01 1.99
N ILE A 224 0.52 -4.99 1.18
CA ILE A 224 -0.48 -4.43 0.27
C ILE A 224 0.21 -4.26 -1.09
N LEU A 225 -0.20 -5.03 -2.08
CA LEU A 225 -0.08 -4.58 -3.46
C LEU A 225 -1.24 -3.61 -3.67
N ASP A 226 -0.94 -2.32 -3.54
CA ASP A 226 -1.94 -1.30 -3.70
C ASP A 226 -2.08 -1.01 -5.20
N PHE A 227 -3.07 -1.65 -5.82
CA PHE A 227 -3.47 -1.33 -7.18
C PHE A 227 -4.50 -0.19 -7.21
N LYS A 228 -4.88 0.41 -6.05
CA LYS A 228 -6.03 1.33 -5.92
C LYS A 228 -5.75 2.76 -6.36
N GLU A 229 -4.50 3.13 -6.60
CA GLU A 229 -4.17 4.44 -7.14
C GLU A 229 -4.12 4.34 -8.66
N SER A 230 -5.01 5.08 -9.33
CA SER A 230 -5.07 5.34 -10.78
C SER A 230 -3.68 5.32 -11.37
N GLN A 231 -3.34 4.22 -12.06
CA GLN A 231 -2.00 3.93 -12.54
C GLN A 231 -2.06 3.41 -13.97
N GLU A 232 -1.13 3.89 -14.79
CA GLU A 232 -1.00 3.44 -16.17
C GLU A 232 -0.19 2.15 -16.23
N TRP A 233 -0.76 1.13 -16.85
CA TRP A 233 -0.08 -0.12 -17.15
C TRP A 233 0.11 -0.26 -18.65
N ARG A 234 1.32 -0.62 -19.05
CA ARG A 234 1.60 -1.05 -20.42
C ARG A 234 1.39 -2.55 -20.52
N PHE A 235 0.73 -3.00 -21.58
CA PHE A 235 0.41 -4.41 -21.78
C PHE A 235 0.74 -4.87 -23.20
N LYS A 236 1.00 -6.17 -23.35
CA LYS A 236 1.27 -6.83 -24.62
C LYS A 236 0.70 -8.25 -24.62
N THR A 237 0.12 -8.66 -25.74
CA THR A 237 -0.44 -10.01 -25.94
C THR A 237 -0.60 -10.32 -27.43
N ASP A 238 -0.30 -11.56 -27.83
CA ASP A 238 -0.41 -11.98 -29.23
C ASP A 238 -1.86 -12.00 -29.72
N ARG A 239 -2.79 -12.36 -28.82
CA ARG A 239 -4.22 -12.40 -29.13
C ARG A 239 -5.09 -12.14 -27.91
N ILE A 240 -6.16 -11.39 -28.12
CA ILE A 240 -7.26 -11.24 -27.17
C ILE A 240 -8.51 -11.80 -27.83
N ASP A 241 -9.08 -12.88 -27.29
CA ASP A 241 -10.39 -13.37 -27.68
C ASP A 241 -11.48 -12.69 -26.85
N ILE A 242 -12.55 -12.27 -27.51
CA ILE A 242 -13.69 -11.60 -26.91
C ILE A 242 -14.88 -12.55 -26.95
N LYS A 243 -15.51 -12.80 -25.79
CA LYS A 243 -16.76 -13.56 -25.70
C LYS A 243 -17.65 -12.98 -24.62
N ASP A 244 -18.86 -12.58 -24.98
CA ASP A 244 -19.83 -11.97 -24.05
C ASP A 244 -19.23 -10.79 -23.27
N ASN A 245 -18.49 -9.91 -23.96
CA ASN A 245 -17.75 -8.77 -23.38
C ASN A 245 -16.65 -9.14 -22.37
N LYS A 246 -16.22 -10.40 -22.32
CA LYS A 246 -15.05 -10.85 -21.56
C LYS A 246 -13.85 -10.97 -22.49
N TRP A 247 -12.69 -10.54 -22.03
CA TRP A 247 -11.42 -10.76 -22.73
C TRP A 247 -10.75 -12.01 -22.21
N PHE A 248 -10.17 -12.78 -23.11
CA PHE A 248 -9.36 -13.96 -22.84
C PHE A 248 -8.05 -13.84 -23.60
N SER A 249 -6.95 -14.24 -22.99
CA SER A 249 -5.66 -14.34 -23.66
C SER A 249 -4.87 -15.53 -23.10
N ASP A 250 -4.15 -16.24 -23.96
CA ASP A 250 -3.26 -17.33 -23.55
C ASP A 250 -2.12 -16.82 -22.68
N GLU A 251 -1.53 -15.68 -23.03
CA GLU A 251 -0.51 -14.98 -22.24
C GLU A 251 -0.63 -13.46 -22.42
N LEU A 252 -0.84 -12.75 -21.30
CA LEU A 252 -0.86 -11.30 -21.26
C LEU A 252 0.30 -10.79 -20.38
N ILE A 253 1.17 -9.98 -20.96
CA ILE A 253 2.33 -9.39 -20.29
C ILE A 253 1.97 -7.98 -19.85
N LEU A 254 2.20 -7.67 -18.58
CA LEU A 254 2.00 -6.35 -17.99
C LEU A 254 3.32 -5.76 -17.52
N THR A 255 3.47 -4.45 -17.62
CA THR A 255 4.53 -3.69 -16.95
C THR A 255 4.01 -2.34 -16.48
N ASN A 256 4.47 -1.92 -15.31
CA ASN A 256 4.27 -0.57 -14.79
C ASN A 256 5.49 0.32 -15.07
N ASP A 257 6.51 -0.17 -15.80
CA ASP A 257 7.69 0.60 -16.17
C ASP A 257 7.40 1.43 -17.43
N PRO A 258 7.46 2.78 -17.35
CA PRO A 258 7.22 3.64 -18.49
C PRO A 258 8.25 3.45 -19.61
N PHE A 259 9.50 3.08 -19.29
CA PHE A 259 10.59 3.10 -20.27
C PHE A 259 10.99 1.72 -20.77
N ASN A 260 11.43 1.67 -22.03
CA ASN A 260 12.08 0.48 -22.61
C ASN A 260 13.59 0.47 -22.32
N LYS A 261 14.20 -0.67 -22.00
CA LYS A 261 13.56 -1.98 -21.72
C LYS A 261 12.97 -2.00 -20.29
N PRO A 262 11.77 -2.57 -20.09
CA PRO A 262 11.16 -2.64 -18.77
C PRO A 262 12.01 -3.40 -17.76
N GLN A 263 12.07 -2.89 -16.52
CA GLN A 263 12.79 -3.54 -15.43
C GLN A 263 11.95 -4.61 -14.71
N LEU A 264 10.62 -4.55 -14.84
CA LEU A 264 9.65 -5.44 -14.23
C LEU A 264 8.60 -5.84 -15.27
N LEU A 265 8.38 -7.13 -15.47
CA LEU A 265 7.25 -7.67 -16.24
C LEU A 265 6.43 -8.62 -15.36
N ILE A 266 5.13 -8.70 -15.62
CA ILE A 266 4.24 -9.70 -15.03
C ILE A 266 3.61 -10.48 -16.18
N LYS A 267 4.02 -11.74 -16.33
CA LYS A 267 3.47 -12.65 -17.34
C LYS A 267 2.27 -13.39 -16.77
N ASN A 268 1.10 -13.21 -17.36
CA ASN A 268 -0.16 -13.80 -16.93
C ASN A 268 -0.66 -14.81 -17.94
N LYS A 269 -0.57 -16.11 -17.62
CA LYS A 269 -1.07 -17.19 -18.45
C LYS A 269 -2.54 -17.49 -18.18
N GLY A 270 -3.29 -17.75 -19.25
CA GLY A 270 -4.74 -17.96 -19.19
C GLY A 270 -5.45 -16.75 -18.57
N PHE A 271 -5.15 -15.57 -19.10
CA PHE A 271 -5.75 -14.32 -18.66
C PHE A 271 -7.25 -14.31 -18.99
N SER A 272 -8.06 -13.80 -18.07
CA SER A 272 -9.44 -13.45 -18.36
C SER A 272 -9.92 -12.23 -17.59
N SER A 273 -10.75 -11.39 -18.22
CA SER A 273 -11.47 -10.32 -17.54
C SER A 273 -12.93 -10.72 -17.32
N VAL A 274 -13.43 -10.49 -16.11
CA VAL A 274 -14.84 -10.72 -15.76
C VAL A 274 -15.41 -9.43 -15.21
N ASN A 275 -16.34 -8.81 -15.94
CA ASN A 275 -17.14 -7.73 -15.41
C ASN A 275 -18.37 -8.30 -14.70
N SER A 276 -18.63 -7.89 -13.45
CA SER A 276 -19.85 -8.22 -12.73
C SER A 276 -20.29 -7.01 -11.91
N ASN A 277 -21.45 -6.44 -12.25
CA ASN A 277 -22.04 -5.28 -11.55
C ASN A 277 -21.16 -4.01 -11.53
N GLY A 278 -20.35 -3.76 -12.57
CA GLY A 278 -19.43 -2.61 -12.61
C GLY A 278 -18.09 -2.85 -11.89
N GLU A 279 -17.84 -4.07 -11.43
CA GLU A 279 -16.53 -4.49 -10.92
C GLU A 279 -15.83 -5.37 -11.96
N ILE A 280 -14.67 -4.92 -12.44
CA ILE A 280 -13.79 -5.73 -13.30
C ILE A 280 -12.90 -6.60 -12.41
N THR A 281 -12.97 -7.91 -12.63
CA THR A 281 -12.08 -8.89 -12.02
C THR A 281 -11.11 -9.42 -13.09
N ILE A 282 -9.82 -9.22 -12.89
CA ILE A 282 -8.77 -9.84 -13.70
C ILE A 282 -8.42 -11.19 -13.09
N LYS A 283 -8.40 -12.26 -13.90
CA LYS A 283 -7.99 -13.60 -13.46
C LYS A 283 -6.86 -14.12 -14.33
N SER A 284 -6.01 -14.92 -13.74
CA SER A 284 -4.93 -15.61 -14.43
C SER A 284 -4.75 -17.00 -13.81
N ASN A 285 -4.66 -18.01 -14.67
CA ASN A 285 -4.39 -19.38 -14.25
C ASN A 285 -3.00 -19.48 -13.60
N TRP A 286 -2.05 -18.68 -14.08
CA TRP A 286 -0.71 -18.60 -13.51
C TRP A 286 -0.06 -17.24 -13.82
N SER A 287 0.53 -16.60 -12.82
CA SER A 287 1.27 -15.35 -12.99
C SER A 287 2.73 -15.50 -12.57
N THR A 288 3.66 -14.96 -13.35
CA THR A 288 5.10 -14.96 -13.08
C THR A 288 5.64 -13.53 -13.15
N ILE A 289 6.31 -13.09 -12.08
CA ILE A 289 7.06 -11.83 -12.09
C ILE A 289 8.41 -12.09 -12.75
N VAL A 290 8.82 -11.21 -13.66
CA VAL A 290 10.11 -11.26 -14.36
C VAL A 290 10.86 -9.97 -14.05
N LEU A 291 12.01 -10.09 -13.39
CA LEU A 291 12.87 -8.96 -13.06
C LEU A 291 14.05 -8.90 -14.03
N GLU A 292 14.20 -7.77 -14.71
CA GLU A 292 15.28 -7.49 -15.68
C GLU A 292 15.47 -8.59 -16.74
N ASN A 293 14.41 -9.29 -17.13
CA ASN A 293 14.46 -10.47 -18.01
C ASN A 293 15.45 -11.57 -17.56
N LYS A 294 15.76 -11.62 -16.25
CA LYS A 294 16.75 -12.55 -15.66
C LYS A 294 16.15 -13.44 -14.58
N LEU A 295 15.44 -12.85 -13.62
CA LEU A 295 14.88 -13.58 -12.49
C LEU A 295 13.38 -13.82 -12.68
N LEU A 296 12.97 -15.08 -12.65
CA LEU A 296 11.58 -15.52 -12.75
C LEU A 296 11.06 -15.91 -11.37
N ILE A 297 10.04 -15.21 -10.89
CA ILE A 297 9.41 -15.45 -9.59
C ILE A 297 7.98 -15.95 -9.82
N PRO A 298 7.70 -17.25 -9.64
CA PRO A 298 6.35 -17.78 -9.79
C PRO A 298 5.45 -17.25 -8.68
N THR A 299 4.31 -16.67 -9.04
CA THR A 299 3.36 -16.08 -8.08
C THR A 299 2.07 -16.88 -7.94
N GLY A 300 1.87 -17.89 -8.80
CA GLY A 300 0.73 -18.81 -8.81
C GLY A 300 -0.52 -18.24 -9.50
N PRO A 301 -1.67 -18.93 -9.38
CA PRO A 301 -2.96 -18.43 -9.87
C PRO A 301 -3.36 -17.15 -9.15
N ARG A 302 -3.96 -16.21 -9.88
CA ARG A 302 -4.33 -14.88 -9.38
C ARG A 302 -5.73 -14.48 -9.81
N SER A 303 -6.42 -13.78 -8.91
CA SER A 303 -7.66 -13.08 -9.18
C SER A 303 -7.51 -11.72 -8.51
N TYR A 304 -7.58 -10.65 -9.30
CA TYR A 304 -7.47 -9.27 -8.86
C TYR A 304 -8.82 -8.60 -9.04
N LYS A 305 -9.27 -7.88 -8.01
CA LYS A 305 -10.35 -6.90 -8.12
C LYS A 305 -9.79 -5.56 -7.73
N PHE A 306 -10.19 -4.51 -8.45
CA PHE A 306 -9.62 -3.17 -8.28
C PHE A 306 -9.86 -2.56 -6.88
N GLU A 307 -10.89 -3.01 -6.15
CA GLU A 307 -11.17 -2.53 -4.79
C GLU A 307 -10.60 -3.41 -3.65
N GLU A 308 -10.10 -4.62 -3.94
CA GLU A 308 -9.62 -5.55 -2.91
C GLU A 308 -8.09 -5.50 -2.77
N ASP A 309 -7.57 -5.52 -1.54
CA ASP A 309 -6.14 -5.66 -1.26
C ASP A 309 -5.67 -7.01 -1.83
N SER A 310 -5.00 -7.01 -2.98
CA SER A 310 -4.42 -8.25 -3.51
C SER A 310 -3.23 -8.62 -2.64
N ILE A 311 -3.19 -9.86 -2.14
CA ILE A 311 -2.13 -10.32 -1.22
C ILE A 311 -1.20 -11.33 -1.91
N PHE A 312 0.11 -11.06 -1.95
CA PHE A 312 1.10 -12.05 -2.34
C PHE A 312 1.13 -13.14 -1.28
N ARG A 313 1.06 -14.39 -1.73
CA ARG A 313 0.66 -15.49 -0.85
C ARG A 313 1.76 -15.98 0.06
N TRP A 314 3.04 -15.71 -0.20
CA TRP A 314 4.16 -16.30 0.55
C TRP A 314 5.15 -15.24 1.05
N GLY A 315 5.83 -15.52 2.16
CA GLY A 315 6.91 -14.66 2.66
C GLY A 315 7.84 -15.41 3.61
N VAL A 316 9.04 -14.88 3.88
CA VAL A 316 10.07 -15.53 4.71
C VAL A 316 10.72 -14.54 5.69
N GLY A 317 10.62 -14.77 6.99
CA GLY A 317 11.09 -13.84 8.02
C GLY A 317 12.07 -14.47 8.99
N TYR A 318 12.75 -13.64 9.78
CA TYR A 318 13.61 -14.07 10.88
C TYR A 318 13.25 -13.32 12.16
N ASP A 319 12.89 -14.07 13.19
CA ASP A 319 12.63 -13.54 14.53
C ASP A 319 13.15 -14.56 15.55
N ASN A 320 14.33 -14.28 16.11
CA ASN A 320 14.95 -15.20 17.06
C ASN A 320 14.18 -15.28 18.37
N ASP A 321 13.66 -14.14 18.84
CA ASP A 321 13.12 -14.01 20.19
C ASP A 321 11.71 -14.63 20.33
N ALA A 322 10.82 -14.41 19.36
CA ALA A 322 9.45 -14.92 19.41
C ALA A 322 9.25 -16.19 18.58
N LYS A 323 10.11 -16.49 17.60
CA LYS A 323 9.89 -17.57 16.62
C LYS A 323 11.04 -18.56 16.50
N ASP A 324 12.09 -18.41 17.32
CA ASP A 324 13.32 -19.21 17.31
C ASP A 324 14.06 -19.20 15.95
N GLY A 325 13.87 -18.10 15.20
CA GLY A 325 14.60 -17.75 14.00
C GLY A 325 13.77 -17.76 12.71
N PHE A 326 14.20 -18.45 11.66
CA PHE A 326 13.57 -18.42 10.33
C PHE A 326 12.18 -19.06 10.32
N PHE A 327 11.25 -18.37 9.66
CA PHE A 327 9.89 -18.83 9.45
C PHE A 327 9.39 -18.50 8.04
N ILE A 328 8.50 -19.36 7.52
CA ILE A 328 7.80 -19.18 6.24
C ILE A 328 6.37 -18.77 6.56
N THR A 329 5.81 -17.89 5.75
CA THR A 329 4.46 -17.37 5.95
C THR A 329 3.61 -17.60 4.72
N ARG A 330 2.31 -17.82 4.93
CA ARG A 330 1.33 -17.91 3.86
C ARG A 330 0.07 -17.10 4.16
N ASN A 331 -0.23 -16.14 3.32
CA ASN A 331 -1.43 -15.31 3.42
C ASN A 331 -2.66 -16.03 2.84
N PHE A 332 -3.80 -15.85 3.51
CA PHE A 332 -5.12 -16.21 2.96
C PHE A 332 -5.75 -15.04 2.23
N ASP A 333 -6.70 -15.36 1.35
CA ASP A 333 -7.58 -14.34 0.77
C ASP A 333 -8.39 -13.68 1.90
N THR A 334 -8.42 -12.34 1.87
CA THR A 334 -9.14 -11.52 2.85
C THR A 334 -10.58 -11.97 2.97
N LYS A 335 -11.05 -12.14 4.22
CA LYS A 335 -12.44 -12.49 4.50
C LYS A 335 -13.21 -11.25 4.89
N TYR A 336 -14.26 -10.96 4.13
CA TYR A 336 -15.16 -9.85 4.42
C TYR A 336 -16.40 -10.34 5.16
N PHE A 337 -16.85 -9.58 6.15
CA PHE A 337 -18.03 -9.88 6.98
C PHE A 337 -19.05 -8.73 6.97
N GLY A 338 -20.29 -9.08 7.27
CA GLY A 338 -21.43 -8.15 7.34
C GLY A 338 -22.09 -7.89 5.99
N LYS A 339 -23.35 -7.40 6.02
CA LYS A 339 -24.18 -7.18 4.82
C LYS A 339 -23.56 -6.24 3.77
N GLN A 340 -22.66 -5.35 4.19
CA GLN A 340 -21.98 -4.37 3.35
C GLN A 340 -20.46 -4.60 3.28
N LYS A 341 -19.95 -5.77 3.70
CA LYS A 341 -18.50 -6.08 3.72
C LYS A 341 -17.65 -5.04 4.47
N LYS A 342 -18.23 -4.34 5.45
CA LYS A 342 -17.59 -3.27 6.24
C LYS A 342 -16.53 -3.76 7.22
N ALA A 343 -16.47 -5.07 7.46
CA ALA A 343 -15.43 -5.71 8.26
C ALA A 343 -14.59 -6.61 7.35
N SER A 344 -13.27 -6.55 7.50
CA SER A 344 -12.29 -7.34 6.75
C SER A 344 -11.32 -8.01 7.73
N LEU A 345 -11.00 -9.27 7.47
CA LEU A 345 -10.06 -10.07 8.24
C LEU A 345 -9.01 -10.64 7.31
N ASN A 346 -7.78 -10.22 7.56
CA ASN A 346 -6.58 -10.75 6.93
C ASN A 346 -5.95 -11.76 7.88
N ILE A 347 -5.65 -12.97 7.38
CA ILE A 347 -5.00 -14.02 8.17
C ILE A 347 -3.78 -14.52 7.40
N LYS A 348 -2.70 -14.68 8.14
CA LYS A 348 -1.44 -15.22 7.69
C LYS A 348 -1.05 -16.40 8.58
N LYS A 349 -0.78 -17.53 7.93
CA LYS A 349 -0.24 -18.72 8.56
C LYS A 349 1.27 -18.62 8.63
N GLU A 350 1.87 -19.11 9.68
CA GLU A 350 3.32 -19.15 9.84
C GLU A 350 3.77 -20.60 10.10
N PHE A 351 4.86 -20.99 9.46
CA PHE A 351 5.58 -22.22 9.72
C PHE A 351 6.98 -21.87 10.20
N LEU A 352 7.26 -22.18 11.47
CA LEU A 352 8.49 -21.81 12.16
C LEU A 352 9.59 -22.81 11.82
N LEU A 353 10.16 -22.65 10.64
CA LEU A 353 11.08 -23.60 9.99
C LEU A 353 12.27 -23.96 10.89
N GLN A 354 12.96 -22.99 11.48
CA GLN A 354 14.11 -23.28 12.34
C GLN A 354 13.71 -24.00 13.64
N ARG A 355 12.58 -23.64 14.24
CA ARG A 355 12.01 -24.36 15.40
C ARG A 355 11.69 -25.82 15.04
N ALA A 356 11.08 -26.05 13.87
CA ALA A 356 10.75 -27.38 13.39
C ALA A 356 11.98 -28.25 13.12
N LEU A 357 13.02 -27.67 12.52
CA LEU A 357 14.29 -28.38 12.25
C LEU A 357 15.08 -28.68 13.53
N LYS A 358 15.10 -27.76 14.50
CA LYS A 358 15.80 -27.95 15.79
C LYS A 358 15.03 -28.86 16.75
N GLY A 359 13.71 -28.97 16.60
CA GLY A 359 12.84 -29.68 17.55
C GLY A 359 12.74 -29.03 18.93
N LYS A 360 13.21 -27.78 19.08
CA LYS A 360 13.30 -27.06 20.36
C LYS A 360 12.78 -25.63 20.20
N THR A 361 12.27 -25.06 21.29
CA THR A 361 11.82 -23.68 21.37
C THR A 361 12.35 -22.98 22.63
N GLU A 362 12.78 -21.74 22.47
CA GLU A 362 13.24 -20.82 23.52
C GLU A 362 12.37 -19.57 23.59
N SER A 363 11.20 -19.57 22.93
CA SER A 363 10.36 -18.38 22.83
C SER A 363 9.44 -18.13 24.02
N PHE A 364 9.47 -18.99 25.05
CA PHE A 364 8.53 -18.97 26.18
C PHE A 364 9.24 -19.13 27.54
N SER A 365 8.69 -18.52 28.60
CA SER A 365 9.08 -18.79 30.00
C SER A 365 8.42 -20.07 30.55
N ASN A 366 8.90 -20.64 31.67
CA ASN A 366 8.43 -21.93 32.18
C ASN A 366 6.93 -21.92 32.50
N LYS A 367 6.24 -23.07 32.46
CA LYS A 367 4.76 -23.13 32.55
C LYS A 367 4.16 -22.33 33.72
N ASN A 368 4.82 -22.36 34.87
CA ASN A 368 4.34 -21.73 36.11
C ASN A 368 4.94 -20.34 36.37
N GLU A 369 5.79 -19.84 35.47
CA GLU A 369 6.40 -18.51 35.58
C GLU A 369 5.60 -17.45 34.82
N SER A 370 5.80 -16.20 35.23
CA SER A 370 5.24 -15.02 34.58
C SER A 370 5.63 -14.91 33.09
N VAL A 371 4.83 -14.17 32.32
CA VAL A 371 5.11 -13.89 30.90
C VAL A 371 6.41 -13.11 30.69
N ILE A 372 6.80 -12.28 31.68
CA ILE A 372 8.04 -11.48 31.67
C ILE A 372 9.25 -12.20 32.27
N ALA A 373 9.08 -13.43 32.75
CA ALA A 373 10.20 -14.22 33.26
C ALA A 373 11.14 -14.63 32.12
N ALA A 374 12.37 -15.00 32.49
CA ALA A 374 13.37 -15.48 31.54
C ALA A 374 12.80 -16.64 30.70
N LYS A 375 13.11 -16.62 29.41
CA LYS A 375 12.72 -17.70 28.52
C LYS A 375 13.61 -18.90 28.72
N SER A 376 13.07 -20.10 28.47
CA SER A 376 13.76 -21.36 28.71
C SER A 376 13.62 -22.31 27.53
N GLN A 377 14.74 -22.96 27.17
CA GLN A 377 14.79 -23.98 26.13
C GLN A 377 13.98 -25.20 26.55
N ARG A 378 13.14 -25.69 25.64
CA ARG A 378 12.35 -26.91 25.82
C ARG A 378 12.10 -27.59 24.48
N ASP A 379 11.68 -28.84 24.51
CA ASP A 379 11.24 -29.55 23.31
C ASP A 379 9.98 -28.89 22.72
N ALA A 380 10.02 -28.67 21.41
CA ALA A 380 8.90 -28.12 20.67
C ALA A 380 7.89 -29.23 20.33
N LYS A 381 6.62 -28.98 20.61
CA LYS A 381 5.52 -29.86 20.20
C LYS A 381 5.11 -29.56 18.77
N PHE A 382 4.38 -30.48 18.14
CA PHE A 382 3.85 -30.29 16.79
C PHE A 382 3.12 -28.95 16.59
N LEU A 383 2.29 -28.53 17.54
CA LEU A 383 1.55 -27.26 17.48
C LEU A 383 2.44 -26.02 17.64
N ASP A 384 3.66 -26.16 18.17
CA ASP A 384 4.63 -25.07 18.30
C ASP A 384 5.28 -24.69 16.97
N TYR A 385 5.23 -25.56 15.97
CA TYR A 385 5.79 -25.28 14.64
C TYR A 385 4.93 -24.32 13.82
N PHE A 386 3.70 -24.05 14.28
CA PHE A 386 2.74 -23.24 13.56
C PHE A 386 2.43 -21.97 14.34
N GLY A 387 2.40 -20.85 13.62
CA GLY A 387 1.97 -19.56 14.10
C GLY A 387 0.85 -18.98 13.24
N LEU A 388 0.27 -17.89 13.72
CA LEU A 388 -0.79 -17.17 13.04
C LEU A 388 -0.62 -15.68 13.32
N GLU A 389 -0.70 -14.86 12.28
CA GLU A 389 -0.83 -13.41 12.38
C GLU A 389 -2.13 -12.99 11.70
N GLY A 390 -2.81 -12.00 12.25
CA GLY A 390 -4.06 -11.52 11.69
C GLY A 390 -4.31 -10.04 11.95
N ASN A 391 -5.07 -9.45 11.05
CA ASN A 391 -5.50 -8.05 11.12
C ASN A 391 -7.00 -7.99 10.84
N LEU A 392 -7.76 -7.50 11.82
CA LEU A 392 -9.19 -7.26 11.72
C LEU A 392 -9.43 -5.76 11.61
N LYS A 393 -10.08 -5.33 10.52
CA LYS A 393 -10.46 -3.94 10.29
C LYS A 393 -11.96 -3.83 10.11
N THR A 394 -12.56 -2.84 10.76
CA THR A 394 -13.99 -2.55 10.61
C THR A 394 -14.25 -1.06 10.58
N ASN A 395 -15.06 -0.61 9.62
CA ASN A 395 -15.51 0.78 9.54
C ASN A 395 -16.98 0.87 10.02
N LEU A 396 -17.18 1.42 11.21
CA LEU A 396 -18.48 1.66 11.84
C LEU A 396 -18.81 3.16 11.81
N ASN A 397 -19.48 3.61 10.75
CA ASN A 397 -19.82 5.01 10.52
C ASN A 397 -18.60 5.93 10.54
N LYS A 398 -18.40 6.74 11.59
CA LYS A 398 -17.25 7.65 11.76
C LYS A 398 -16.08 7.00 12.50
N PHE A 399 -16.24 5.76 12.98
CA PHE A 399 -15.24 5.05 13.76
C PHE A 399 -14.60 3.95 12.92
N ASN A 400 -13.27 3.92 12.95
CA ASN A 400 -12.46 2.88 12.33
C ASN A 400 -11.85 2.05 13.46
N PHE A 401 -12.15 0.76 13.45
CA PHE A 401 -11.54 -0.23 14.34
C PHE A 401 -10.45 -0.98 13.57
N ASN A 402 -9.28 -1.10 14.18
CA ASN A 402 -8.19 -1.93 13.71
C ASN A 402 -7.66 -2.78 14.87
N SER A 403 -7.50 -4.08 14.66
CA SER A 403 -6.95 -5.00 15.64
C SER A 403 -5.95 -5.93 14.98
N ASP A 404 -4.69 -5.78 15.37
CA ASP A 404 -3.59 -6.66 14.99
C ASP A 404 -3.39 -7.71 16.09
N PHE A 405 -3.27 -8.98 15.70
CA PHE A 405 -3.04 -10.06 16.64
C PHE A 405 -2.05 -11.07 16.08
N SER A 406 -1.29 -11.70 16.98
CA SER A 406 -0.37 -12.76 16.59
C SER A 406 -0.32 -13.88 17.61
N LEU A 407 0.03 -15.06 17.13
CA LEU A 407 0.28 -16.29 17.87
C LEU A 407 1.54 -16.92 17.30
N ASN A 408 2.57 -17.08 18.13
CA ASN A 408 3.79 -17.78 17.75
C ASN A 408 3.76 -19.29 18.12
N SER A 409 2.62 -19.82 18.57
CA SER A 409 2.35 -21.25 18.77
C SER A 409 0.83 -21.48 18.78
N LEU A 410 0.39 -22.59 18.19
CA LEU A 410 -1.00 -23.04 18.23
C LEU A 410 -1.31 -23.94 19.46
N ASP A 411 -0.33 -24.19 20.34
CA ASP A 411 -0.57 -24.89 21.60
C ASP A 411 -1.37 -23.99 22.56
N LEU A 412 -2.66 -24.28 22.74
CA LEU A 412 -3.56 -23.52 23.61
C LEU A 412 -3.11 -23.48 25.08
N SER A 413 -2.31 -24.44 25.54
CA SER A 413 -1.73 -24.40 26.88
C SER A 413 -0.75 -23.24 27.06
N LYS A 414 -0.24 -22.67 25.96
CA LYS A 414 0.68 -21.53 25.91
C LYS A 414 0.00 -20.24 25.46
N PHE A 415 -1.33 -20.20 25.27
CA PHE A 415 -2.05 -19.06 24.69
C PHE A 415 -1.67 -17.71 25.34
N LYS A 416 -1.63 -17.63 26.68
CA LYS A 416 -1.24 -16.41 27.41
C LYS A 416 0.20 -15.93 27.09
N LYS A 417 1.09 -16.86 26.71
CA LYS A 417 2.51 -16.61 26.38
C LYS A 417 2.79 -16.55 24.88
N SER A 418 1.83 -16.95 24.04
CA SER A 418 1.98 -16.89 22.58
C SER A 418 1.18 -15.76 21.95
N PHE A 419 0.08 -15.36 22.56
CA PHE A 419 -0.83 -14.35 22.03
C PHE A 419 -0.33 -12.93 22.31
N THR A 420 -0.34 -12.10 21.28
CA THR A 420 -0.19 -10.65 21.37
C THR A 420 -1.34 -9.98 20.63
N ASN A 421 -1.76 -8.81 21.11
CA ASN A 421 -2.82 -8.03 20.47
C ASN A 421 -2.61 -6.54 20.62
N LYS A 422 -2.97 -5.79 19.58
CA LYS A 422 -3.01 -4.34 19.57
C LYS A 422 -4.25 -3.88 18.84
N SER A 423 -5.14 -3.22 19.58
CA SER A 423 -6.45 -2.81 19.11
C SER A 423 -6.61 -1.31 19.26
N GLU A 424 -7.18 -0.65 18.26
CA GLU A 424 -7.48 0.77 18.26
C GLU A 424 -8.85 1.00 17.62
N ILE A 425 -9.73 1.73 18.31
CA ILE A 425 -10.93 2.34 17.73
C ILE A 425 -10.64 3.83 17.61
N SER A 426 -10.78 4.39 16.42
CA SER A 426 -10.44 5.79 16.19
C SER A 426 -11.43 6.53 15.32
N THR A 427 -11.47 7.85 15.46
CA THR A 427 -12.22 8.76 14.60
C THR A 427 -11.41 10.01 14.29
N ILE A 428 -11.57 10.53 13.08
CA ILE A 428 -10.96 11.79 12.66
C ILE A 428 -11.93 12.91 13.03
N LEU A 429 -11.54 13.75 13.98
CA LEU A 429 -12.35 14.88 14.46
C LEU A 429 -12.29 16.07 13.50
N ASN A 430 -11.12 16.29 12.90
CA ASN A 430 -10.89 17.38 11.95
C ASN A 430 -9.76 16.98 11.00
N SER A 431 -9.95 17.19 9.70
CA SER A 431 -8.89 17.04 8.71
C SER A 431 -8.98 18.18 7.72
N LYS A 432 -7.84 18.82 7.45
CA LYS A 432 -7.70 19.88 6.45
C LYS A 432 -6.46 19.60 5.61
N ASN A 433 -6.66 19.41 4.32
CA ASN A 433 -5.59 19.24 3.36
C ASN A 433 -5.56 20.46 2.43
N GLN A 434 -4.41 21.12 2.35
CA GLN A 434 -4.12 22.26 1.48
C GLN A 434 -2.77 22.00 0.79
N ILE A 435 -2.52 22.64 -0.35
CA ILE A 435 -1.33 22.43 -1.21
C ILE A 435 -0.02 22.36 -0.40
N ASN A 436 0.15 23.24 0.59
CA ASN A 436 1.36 23.33 1.41
C ASN A 436 1.13 23.02 2.89
N SER A 437 -0.04 22.49 3.28
CA SER A 437 -0.27 22.12 4.67
C SER A 437 -1.31 21.01 4.82
N LYS A 438 -0.98 20.01 5.64
CA LYS A 438 -1.90 18.95 6.05
C LYS A 438 -2.05 18.98 7.57
N LYS A 439 -3.30 19.00 8.04
CA LYS A 439 -3.65 19.02 9.46
C LYS A 439 -4.66 17.93 9.74
N GLU A 440 -4.42 17.16 10.78
CA GLU A 440 -5.33 16.11 11.21
C GLU A 440 -5.43 16.06 12.73
N THR A 441 -6.65 15.91 13.25
CA THR A 441 -6.92 15.63 14.66
C THR A 441 -7.63 14.28 14.76
N LYS A 442 -7.02 13.34 15.47
CA LYS A 442 -7.52 11.98 15.68
C LYS A 442 -7.78 11.74 17.16
N LEU A 443 -8.94 11.15 17.46
CA LEU A 443 -9.29 10.63 18.78
C LEU A 443 -9.31 9.10 18.69
N SER A 444 -8.70 8.43 19.66
CA SER A 444 -8.54 6.98 19.67
C SER A 444 -8.74 6.39 21.06
N LEU A 445 -9.42 5.25 21.11
CA LEU A 445 -9.42 4.30 22.22
C LEU A 445 -8.46 3.17 21.86
N PHE A 446 -7.50 2.85 22.72
CA PHE A 446 -6.54 1.78 22.47
C PHE A 446 -6.66 0.67 23.53
N GLY A 447 -6.29 -0.55 23.13
CA GLY A 447 -6.22 -1.73 23.98
C GLY A 447 -5.12 -2.65 23.48
N ASN A 448 -4.12 -2.91 24.32
CA ASN A 448 -2.93 -3.67 23.98
C ASN A 448 -2.77 -4.83 24.96
N TYR A 449 -2.29 -5.97 24.46
CA TYR A 449 -1.92 -7.13 25.24
C TYR A 449 -0.58 -7.67 24.76
N ARG A 450 0.39 -7.76 25.68
CA ARG A 450 1.78 -8.17 25.43
C ARG A 450 2.42 -7.40 24.27
N ASP A 451 2.36 -6.07 24.36
CA ASP A 451 2.99 -5.16 23.41
C ASP A 451 4.47 -5.00 23.78
N LYS A 452 5.36 -5.22 22.80
CA LYS A 452 6.81 -5.17 23.01
C LYS A 452 7.33 -3.77 22.69
N VAL A 453 8.13 -3.22 23.60
CA VAL A 453 8.68 -1.87 23.52
C VAL A 453 10.17 -1.94 23.78
N TRP A 454 10.99 -1.45 22.85
CA TRP A 454 12.42 -1.34 23.09
C TRP A 454 12.75 -0.01 23.79
N ASN A 455 13.52 -0.07 24.87
CA ASN A 455 13.91 1.10 25.64
C ASN A 455 15.44 1.27 25.69
N GLY A 456 16.03 1.52 24.52
CA GLY A 456 17.46 1.77 24.37
C GLY A 456 18.33 0.69 25.04
N SER A 457 19.27 1.11 25.87
CA SER A 457 20.17 0.26 26.64
C SER A 457 19.48 -0.63 27.68
N LEU A 458 18.22 -0.35 28.04
CA LEU A 458 17.43 -1.24 28.90
C LEU A 458 16.83 -2.44 28.15
N GLY A 459 16.96 -2.47 26.82
CA GLY A 459 16.52 -3.56 25.96
C GLY A 459 15.01 -3.63 25.77
N GLU A 460 14.53 -4.78 25.31
CA GLU A 460 13.10 -5.05 25.15
C GLU A 460 12.39 -5.10 26.52
N LYS A 461 11.24 -4.42 26.61
CA LYS A 461 10.31 -4.43 27.72
C LYS A 461 8.91 -4.73 27.20
N GLU A 462 8.11 -5.37 28.02
CA GLU A 462 6.78 -5.83 27.60
C GLU A 462 5.69 -5.12 28.40
N ILE A 463 4.75 -4.48 27.70
CA ILE A 463 3.50 -3.98 28.26
C ILE A 463 2.52 -5.14 28.25
N ILE A 464 2.24 -5.70 29.42
CA ILE A 464 1.41 -6.90 29.58
C ILE A 464 -0.03 -6.59 29.17
N SER A 465 -0.58 -5.48 29.68
CA SER A 465 -1.85 -4.94 29.23
C SER A 465 -1.83 -3.42 29.33
N ALA A 466 -2.45 -2.74 28.38
CA ALA A 466 -2.72 -1.32 28.50
C ALA A 466 -4.00 -0.96 27.76
N TYR A 467 -4.80 -0.07 28.33
CA TYR A 467 -5.97 0.47 27.64
C TYR A 467 -6.20 1.92 28.04
N GLY A 468 -6.77 2.69 27.13
CA GLY A 468 -7.00 4.09 27.41
C GLY A 468 -7.47 4.90 26.22
N LEU A 469 -7.44 6.21 26.43
CA LEU A 469 -7.82 7.24 25.47
C LEU A 469 -6.58 8.00 25.01
N LYS A 470 -6.53 8.34 23.73
CA LYS A 470 -5.50 9.17 23.12
C LYS A 470 -6.13 10.17 22.16
N ILE A 471 -5.75 11.43 22.27
CA ILE A 471 -6.03 12.45 21.28
C ILE A 471 -4.71 12.96 20.72
N ASN A 472 -4.59 13.09 19.41
CA ASN A 472 -3.42 13.66 18.77
C ASN A 472 -3.82 14.59 17.63
N LYS A 473 -3.06 15.66 17.48
CA LYS A 473 -3.14 16.61 16.39
C LYS A 473 -1.78 16.69 15.71
N SER A 474 -1.72 16.34 14.43
CA SER A 474 -0.53 16.48 13.59
C SER A 474 -0.72 17.60 12.57
N ASN A 475 0.37 18.28 12.26
CA ASN A 475 0.42 19.36 11.27
C ASN A 475 1.75 19.30 10.54
N ILE A 476 1.72 19.22 9.21
CA ILE A 476 2.89 19.32 8.34
C ILE A 476 2.65 20.49 7.41
N TRP A 477 3.63 21.37 7.24
CA TRP A 477 3.53 22.49 6.31
C TRP A 477 4.90 22.93 5.80
N VAL A 478 4.89 23.58 4.65
CA VAL A 478 6.08 24.17 4.03
C VAL A 478 5.96 25.70 4.07
N LYS A 479 7.01 26.38 4.54
CA LYS A 479 7.10 27.84 4.50
C LYS A 479 8.53 28.27 4.21
N ASN A 480 8.73 29.09 3.18
CA ASN A 480 10.05 29.57 2.71
C ASN A 480 11.02 28.40 2.46
N ASN A 481 10.58 27.37 1.74
CA ASN A 481 11.33 26.13 1.46
C ASN A 481 11.75 25.30 2.69
N VAL A 482 11.36 25.71 3.90
CA VAL A 482 11.56 24.92 5.12
C VAL A 482 10.37 24.02 5.33
N ILE A 483 10.62 22.72 5.38
CA ILE A 483 9.62 21.71 5.76
C ILE A 483 9.52 21.70 7.27
N LYS A 484 8.31 21.80 7.80
CA LYS A 484 8.03 21.85 9.23
C LYS A 484 6.94 20.86 9.59
N SER A 485 7.10 20.17 10.70
CA SER A 485 6.07 19.31 11.28
C SER A 485 5.89 19.59 12.76
N SER A 486 4.69 19.35 13.27
CA SER A 486 4.37 19.50 14.68
C SER A 486 3.27 18.54 15.08
N THR A 487 3.47 17.88 16.22
CA THR A 487 2.51 16.96 16.81
C THR A 487 2.24 17.35 18.25
N ILE A 488 0.97 17.39 18.63
CA ILE A 488 0.52 17.57 20.00
C ILE A 488 -0.36 16.36 20.32
N ALA A 489 -0.05 15.64 21.37
CA ALA A 489 -0.86 14.51 21.81
C ALA A 489 -1.03 14.49 23.32
N ALA A 490 -2.16 13.97 23.76
CA ALA A 490 -2.43 13.65 25.15
C ALA A 490 -3.05 12.26 25.22
N SER A 491 -2.66 11.47 26.21
CA SER A 491 -3.26 10.16 26.45
C SER A 491 -3.40 9.87 27.93
N TYR A 492 -4.47 9.18 28.31
CA TYR A 492 -4.73 8.68 29.65
C TYR A 492 -5.11 7.21 29.57
N GLY A 493 -4.55 6.37 30.43
CA GLY A 493 -4.87 4.95 30.44
C GLY A 493 -4.28 4.19 31.63
N ASP A 494 -4.73 2.96 31.79
CA ASP A 494 -4.22 2.00 32.76
C ASP A 494 -3.16 1.12 32.09
N TYR A 495 -2.03 0.91 32.77
CA TYR A 495 -0.87 0.20 32.24
C TYR A 495 -0.38 -0.84 33.25
N GLN A 496 -0.30 -2.09 32.81
CA GLN A 496 0.32 -3.18 33.54
C GLN A 496 1.63 -3.58 32.85
N SER A 497 2.74 -3.51 33.57
CA SER A 497 4.06 -3.90 33.07
C SER A 497 5.06 -4.12 34.21
N SER A 498 6.30 -4.48 33.86
CA SER A 498 7.41 -4.66 34.78
C SER A 498 7.79 -3.35 35.48
N ASP A 499 8.01 -3.44 36.80
CA ASP A 499 8.57 -2.38 37.62
C ASP A 499 9.99 -2.01 37.15
N ARG A 500 10.34 -0.72 37.25
CA ARG A 500 11.64 -0.21 36.84
C ARG A 500 12.81 -0.81 37.64
N VAL A 501 12.62 -1.00 38.95
CA VAL A 501 13.66 -1.45 39.89
C VAL A 501 13.74 -2.97 39.91
N ASN A 502 12.59 -3.65 39.95
CA ASN A 502 12.53 -5.11 39.88
C ASN A 502 11.77 -5.56 38.62
N PRO A 503 12.46 -5.89 37.53
CA PRO A 503 11.84 -6.27 36.26
C PRO A 503 10.92 -7.49 36.32
N LEU A 504 11.02 -8.33 37.36
CA LEU A 504 10.14 -9.50 37.55
C LEU A 504 8.84 -9.14 38.29
N THR A 505 8.76 -7.97 38.91
CA THR A 505 7.57 -7.49 39.60
C THR A 505 6.65 -6.79 38.60
N ILE A 506 5.40 -7.24 38.55
CA ILE A 506 4.36 -6.58 37.75
C ILE A 506 3.69 -5.52 38.60
N ILE A 507 3.62 -4.30 38.08
CA ILE A 507 2.89 -3.20 38.68
C ILE A 507 1.79 -2.72 37.73
N ASN A 508 0.73 -2.15 38.30
CA ASN A 508 -0.33 -1.48 37.55
C ASN A 508 -0.38 0.01 37.92
N ARG A 509 -0.42 0.91 36.93
CA ARG A 509 -0.53 2.36 37.15
C ARG A 509 -1.41 3.00 36.08
N GLU A 510 -2.22 3.95 36.52
CA GLU A 510 -2.83 4.90 35.59
C GLU A 510 -1.77 5.94 35.22
N ARG A 511 -1.74 6.30 33.94
CA ARG A 511 -0.74 7.22 33.39
C ARG A 511 -1.42 8.26 32.52
N LEU A 512 -1.17 9.53 32.84
CA LEU A 512 -1.36 10.66 31.94
C LEU A 512 -0.04 10.94 31.22
N ASN A 513 -0.10 11.08 29.90
CA ASN A 513 1.01 11.47 29.05
C ASN A 513 0.61 12.69 28.20
N ILE A 514 1.44 13.74 28.21
CA ILE A 514 1.36 14.86 27.27
C ILE A 514 2.63 14.88 26.42
N PHE A 515 2.44 14.87 25.11
CA PHE A 515 3.52 14.81 24.12
C PHE A 515 3.46 16.01 23.16
N LEU A 516 4.58 16.68 22.97
CA LEU A 516 4.76 17.78 22.02
C LEU A 516 5.98 17.49 21.14
N ASP A 517 5.86 17.62 19.83
CA ASP A 517 6.95 17.47 18.86
C ASP A 517 6.94 18.65 17.89
N ARG A 518 8.14 19.15 17.57
CA ARG A 518 8.37 20.15 16.55
C ARG A 518 9.64 19.80 15.80
N SER A 519 9.53 19.62 14.48
CA SER A 519 10.67 19.32 13.61
C SER A 519 10.73 20.29 12.43
N HIS A 520 11.93 20.75 12.10
CA HIS A 520 12.21 21.60 10.94
C HIS A 520 13.36 21.00 10.11
N SER A 521 13.23 20.99 8.80
CA SER A 521 14.28 20.64 7.84
C SER A 521 14.60 21.85 6.99
N TYR A 522 15.78 22.45 7.20
CA TYR A 522 16.26 23.62 6.50
C TYR A 522 17.15 23.21 5.33
N PRO A 523 16.77 23.48 4.07
CA PRO A 523 17.69 23.28 2.94
C PRO A 523 18.80 24.33 3.00
N VAL A 524 20.03 23.91 3.30
CA VAL A 524 21.22 24.79 3.34
C VAL A 524 21.78 24.95 1.93
N TRP A 525 21.84 23.85 1.17
CA TRP A 525 22.24 23.84 -0.22
C TRP A 525 21.41 22.81 -0.97
N ARG A 526 20.82 23.21 -2.10
CA ARG A 526 20.12 22.31 -3.01
C ARG A 526 20.22 22.92 -4.42
N PRO A 527 20.81 22.23 -5.40
CA PRO A 527 20.83 22.68 -6.78
C PRO A 527 19.44 22.54 -7.39
N ASP A 528 19.10 23.46 -8.30
CA ASP A 528 17.88 23.36 -9.08
C ASP A 528 17.98 22.19 -10.07
N LYS A 529 17.06 21.25 -9.94
CA LYS A 529 17.00 20.04 -10.77
C LYS A 529 15.55 19.63 -10.98
N SER A 530 15.22 19.17 -12.18
CA SER A 530 13.90 18.62 -12.46
C SER A 530 13.56 17.46 -11.51
N PHE A 531 12.29 17.38 -11.13
CA PHE A 531 11.74 16.26 -10.36
C PHE A 531 11.20 15.14 -11.27
N LEU A 532 11.15 15.37 -12.59
CA LEU A 532 10.66 14.41 -13.56
C LEU A 532 11.67 13.29 -13.79
N ILE A 533 11.17 12.06 -13.81
CA ILE A 533 11.96 10.86 -13.99
C ILE A 533 12.27 10.68 -15.48
N ASP A 534 13.50 10.30 -15.79
CA ASP A 534 13.93 10.00 -17.15
C ASP A 534 14.45 8.55 -17.27
N LYS A 535 14.74 8.13 -18.51
CA LYS A 535 15.27 6.79 -18.80
C LYS A 535 16.59 6.48 -18.08
N GLU A 536 17.37 7.49 -17.68
CA GLU A 536 18.65 7.34 -17.00
C GLU A 536 18.49 7.07 -15.50
N ASN A 537 17.32 7.36 -14.92
CA ASN A 537 16.96 6.95 -13.56
C ASN A 537 16.74 5.43 -13.52
N ILE A 538 17.80 4.64 -13.69
CA ILE A 538 17.72 3.17 -13.74
C ILE A 538 17.75 2.52 -12.36
N TYR A 539 18.26 3.19 -11.34
CA TYR A 539 18.44 2.66 -9.98
C TYR A 539 17.49 3.28 -8.94
N SER A 540 16.66 4.25 -9.31
CA SER A 540 15.80 4.96 -8.37
C SER A 540 14.43 5.24 -8.98
N PRO A 541 13.33 5.07 -8.23
CA PRO A 541 11.99 5.50 -8.65
C PRO A 541 11.78 7.01 -8.58
N LEU A 542 12.75 7.76 -8.05
CA LEU A 542 12.70 9.21 -7.93
C LEU A 542 14.01 9.85 -8.40
N VAL A 543 13.95 11.10 -8.83
CA VAL A 543 15.16 11.87 -9.09
C VAL A 543 15.84 12.19 -7.76
N ILE A 544 17.02 11.60 -7.54
CA ILE A 544 17.86 11.96 -6.40
C ILE A 544 18.38 13.39 -6.63
N GLN A 545 18.10 14.25 -5.66
CA GLN A 545 18.63 15.61 -5.59
C GLN A 545 19.79 15.65 -4.59
N PRO A 546 21.02 15.92 -5.06
CA PRO A 546 22.12 16.29 -4.18
C PRO A 546 21.71 17.48 -3.32
N GLY A 547 22.20 17.56 -2.10
CA GLY A 547 21.84 18.65 -1.21
C GLY A 547 22.35 18.47 0.20
N LEU A 548 22.42 19.59 0.93
CA LEU A 548 22.71 19.64 2.35
C LEU A 548 21.50 20.22 3.05
N ASN A 549 20.91 19.44 3.96
CA ASN A 549 19.86 19.90 4.86
C ASN A 549 20.41 19.98 6.28
N PHE A 550 19.96 20.97 7.04
CA PHE A 550 20.11 21.00 8.48
C PHE A 550 18.77 20.64 9.11
N ASN A 551 18.73 19.55 9.87
CA ASN A 551 17.51 19.09 10.53
C ASN A 551 17.58 19.43 12.02
N ALA A 552 16.49 19.94 12.57
CA ALA A 552 16.36 20.24 13.99
C ALA A 552 15.00 19.79 14.50
N GLN A 553 14.98 19.12 15.66
CA GLN A 553 13.79 18.60 16.30
C GLN A 553 13.85 18.84 17.82
N ALA A 554 12.71 19.23 18.38
CA ALA A 554 12.49 19.35 19.81
C ALA A 554 11.24 18.55 20.21
N LYS A 555 11.35 17.73 21.26
CA LYS A 555 10.24 16.96 21.82
C LYS A 555 10.10 17.21 23.32
N ILE A 556 8.87 17.14 23.80
CA ILE A 556 8.52 17.21 25.21
C ILE A 556 7.59 16.02 25.50
N ASP A 557 7.95 15.22 26.49
CA ASP A 557 7.13 14.12 27.03
C ASP A 557 6.94 14.36 28.53
N LEU A 558 5.69 14.46 28.98
CA LEU A 558 5.35 14.66 30.39
C LEU A 558 4.51 13.49 30.89
N TYR A 559 5.09 12.65 31.74
CA TYR A 559 4.44 11.48 32.32
C TYR A 559 4.03 11.75 33.76
N ARG A 560 2.77 11.49 34.10
CA ARG A 560 2.23 11.55 35.46
C ARG A 560 1.54 10.23 35.77
N TYR A 561 1.84 9.66 36.93
CA TYR A 561 1.27 8.39 37.38
C TYR A 561 0.43 8.61 38.64
N ASN A 562 -0.54 7.73 38.87
CA ASN A 562 -1.43 7.80 40.03
C ASN A 562 -0.74 7.47 41.37
N ASP A 563 0.52 7.05 41.37
CA ASP A 563 1.35 6.81 42.55
C ASP A 563 2.31 7.98 42.88
N ASN A 564 2.00 9.17 42.36
CA ASN A 564 2.81 10.40 42.47
C ASN A 564 4.17 10.35 41.77
N ASN A 565 4.55 9.26 41.11
CA ASN A 565 5.71 9.27 40.24
C ASN A 565 5.47 10.16 39.02
N LYS A 566 6.57 10.69 38.47
CA LYS A 566 6.55 11.51 37.26
C LYS A 566 7.86 11.38 36.51
N GLN A 567 7.81 11.61 35.19
CA GLN A 567 8.99 11.79 34.38
C GLN A 567 8.72 12.83 33.29
N ASP A 568 9.53 13.88 33.26
CA ASP A 568 9.51 14.95 32.27
C ASP A 568 10.75 14.79 31.39
N LEU A 569 10.57 14.69 30.08
CA LEU A 569 11.66 14.56 29.11
C LEU A 569 11.60 15.73 28.13
N PHE A 570 12.73 16.40 27.95
CA PHE A 570 12.93 17.39 26.90
C PHE A 570 14.05 16.92 25.98
N ILE A 571 13.71 16.60 24.74
CA ILE A 571 14.62 15.95 23.80
C ILE A 571 14.94 16.92 22.66
N LEU A 572 16.21 17.20 22.46
CA LEU A 572 16.73 17.97 21.34
C LEU A 572 17.51 17.05 20.41
N ARG A 573 17.26 17.18 19.11
CA ARG A 573 17.98 16.46 18.05
C ARG A 573 18.31 17.42 16.94
N ALA A 574 19.59 17.59 16.59
CA ALA A 574 19.98 18.48 15.51
C ALA A 574 21.22 17.99 14.76
N GLY A 575 21.28 18.25 13.46
CA GLY A 575 22.47 17.94 12.66
C GLY A 575 22.26 17.96 11.15
N PRO A 576 23.36 17.89 10.38
CA PRO A 576 23.32 17.89 8.92
C PRO A 576 22.91 16.53 8.33
N GLU A 577 22.26 16.59 7.16
CA GLU A 577 22.06 15.47 6.25
C GLU A 577 22.55 15.88 4.86
N LEU A 578 23.55 15.17 4.33
CA LEU A 578 24.16 15.40 3.03
C LEU A 578 23.77 14.28 2.07
N ILE A 579 23.35 14.66 0.86
CA ILE A 579 23.12 13.77 -0.29
C ILE A 579 24.09 14.18 -1.39
N LEU A 580 24.91 13.22 -1.84
CA LEU A 580 25.87 13.39 -2.93
C LEU A 580 25.52 12.46 -4.09
N GLY A 581 25.71 12.98 -5.31
CA GLY A 581 25.52 12.24 -6.55
C GLY A 581 24.05 11.99 -6.91
N ASN A 582 23.82 11.29 -8.01
CA ASN A 582 22.51 11.19 -8.66
C ASN A 582 21.93 9.78 -8.69
N PHE A 583 22.68 8.78 -8.26
CA PHE A 583 22.33 7.36 -8.34
C PHE A 583 21.95 6.91 -9.76
N LYS A 584 22.70 7.37 -10.76
CA LYS A 584 22.52 7.03 -12.18
C LYS A 584 23.72 6.23 -12.73
N LYS A 585 24.94 6.45 -12.23
CA LYS A 585 26.15 5.74 -12.70
C LYS A 585 26.35 4.41 -11.99
N LYS A 586 27.23 3.57 -12.54
CA LYS A 586 27.45 2.18 -12.10
C LYS A 586 28.21 2.00 -10.79
N VAL A 587 28.97 2.98 -10.29
CA VAL A 587 29.83 2.76 -9.10
C VAL A 587 29.91 4.05 -8.31
N LEU A 588 29.69 3.99 -7.00
CA LEU A 588 29.91 5.09 -6.04
C LEU A 588 29.34 6.46 -6.46
N ASP A 589 28.22 6.50 -7.17
CA ASP A 589 27.56 7.72 -7.64
C ASP A 589 26.43 8.19 -6.72
N PHE A 590 26.28 7.54 -5.56
CA PHE A 590 25.30 7.95 -4.57
C PHE A 590 25.78 7.65 -3.16
N THR A 591 25.75 8.69 -2.34
CA THR A 591 26.06 8.63 -0.92
C THR A 591 25.11 9.57 -0.19
N LYS A 592 24.44 9.06 0.85
CA LYS A 592 23.64 9.86 1.78
C LYS A 592 24.18 9.64 3.18
N ILE A 593 24.55 10.73 3.86
CA ILE A 593 25.14 10.70 5.20
C ILE A 593 24.35 11.66 6.10
N GLY A 594 24.05 11.25 7.32
CA GLY A 594 23.46 12.09 8.36
C GLY A 594 24.16 11.86 9.69
N ILE A 595 24.41 12.95 10.41
CA ILE A 595 25.01 12.93 11.74
C ILE A 595 24.17 13.86 12.62
N PHE A 596 23.65 13.36 13.73
CA PHE A 596 22.74 14.13 14.59
C PHE A 596 23.14 14.00 16.05
N GLN A 597 23.38 15.14 16.70
CA GLN A 597 23.48 15.18 18.16
C GLN A 597 22.08 15.04 18.73
N LYS A 598 21.89 14.13 19.69
CA LYS A 598 20.65 13.91 20.42
C LYS A 598 20.91 14.01 21.91
N THR A 599 20.15 14.87 22.57
CA THR A 599 20.24 15.09 24.02
C THR A 599 18.83 15.13 24.62
N THR A 600 18.65 14.40 25.71
CA THR A 600 17.42 14.29 26.51
C THR A 600 17.71 14.83 27.89
N LEU A 601 17.04 15.91 28.27
CA LEU A 601 16.99 16.37 29.65
C LEU A 601 15.84 15.66 30.34
N ALA A 602 16.17 14.73 31.24
CA ALA A 602 15.20 13.96 31.99
C ALA A 602 15.09 14.46 33.43
N ASN A 603 13.87 14.70 33.90
CA ASN A 603 13.56 15.03 35.29
C ASN A 603 12.53 14.05 35.86
N GLY A 604 12.77 13.50 37.05
CA GLY A 604 11.95 12.43 37.61
C GLY A 604 12.24 11.06 36.99
N LYS A 605 11.48 10.05 37.44
CA LYS A 605 11.67 8.65 37.04
C LYS A 605 10.32 7.98 36.85
N SER A 606 10.20 7.17 35.81
CA SER A 606 9.03 6.34 35.59
C SER A 606 8.97 5.20 36.63
N PRO A 607 7.79 4.77 37.09
CA PRO A 607 7.65 3.51 37.83
C PRO A 607 7.88 2.28 36.93
N PHE A 608 7.73 2.38 35.61
CA PHE A 608 7.91 1.26 34.68
C PHE A 608 9.28 1.21 34.05
N GLY A 609 9.71 0.01 33.66
CA GLY A 609 10.93 -0.20 32.88
C GLY A 609 10.82 0.20 31.40
N PHE A 610 9.62 0.19 30.81
CA PHE A 610 9.42 0.38 29.36
C PHE A 610 9.53 1.82 28.87
N ASP A 611 9.33 2.81 29.74
CA ASP A 611 9.35 4.24 29.40
C ASP A 611 10.34 5.05 30.24
N GLN A 612 11.23 4.37 30.97
CA GLN A 612 12.30 5.00 31.72
C GLN A 612 13.41 5.52 30.79
N SER A 613 13.70 6.82 30.83
CA SER A 613 14.84 7.41 30.12
C SER A 613 16.19 7.00 30.72
N THR A 614 17.13 6.56 29.88
CA THR A 614 18.48 6.11 30.27
C THR A 614 19.58 6.58 29.32
N ASP A 615 19.33 6.52 28.00
CA ASP A 615 20.22 7.01 26.95
C ASP A 615 19.88 8.46 26.58
N ASN A 616 20.30 9.36 27.47
CA ASN A 616 20.05 10.77 27.40
C ASN A 616 20.98 11.55 26.45
N ASN A 617 22.12 11.03 26.03
CA ASN A 617 23.06 11.70 25.14
C ASN A 617 23.63 10.69 24.16
N ALA A 618 23.39 10.91 22.88
CA ALA A 618 23.89 10.06 21.81
C ALA A 618 24.18 10.86 20.54
N ILE A 619 25.02 10.30 19.69
CA ILE A 619 25.20 10.76 18.31
C ILE A 619 24.55 9.71 17.40
N GLU A 620 23.53 10.11 16.66
CA GLU A 620 22.93 9.26 15.63
C GLU A 620 23.69 9.38 14.32
N PHE A 621 24.03 8.24 13.73
CA PHE A 621 24.69 8.15 12.43
C PHE A 621 23.79 7.42 11.44
N TYR A 622 23.72 7.95 10.22
CA TYR A 622 23.04 7.34 9.09
C TYR A 622 23.96 7.40 7.87
N LEU A 623 24.17 6.26 7.21
CA LEU A 623 24.88 6.14 5.96
C LEU A 623 24.04 5.31 5.00
N LYS A 624 23.90 5.76 3.77
CA LYS A 624 23.41 4.97 2.65
C LYS A 624 24.35 5.16 1.48
N GLN A 625 25.00 4.09 1.04
CA GLN A 625 26.06 4.12 0.04
C GLN A 625 25.72 3.18 -1.11
N GLN A 626 25.73 3.69 -2.34
CA GLN A 626 25.78 2.85 -3.52
C GLN A 626 27.14 2.17 -3.61
N LEU A 627 27.16 0.84 -3.68
CA LEU A 627 28.38 0.08 -3.90
C LEU A 627 28.65 -0.06 -5.40
N VAL A 628 27.76 -0.80 -6.09
CA VAL A 628 27.85 -1.05 -7.53
C VAL A 628 26.46 -1.25 -8.12
N GLY A 629 26.19 -0.53 -9.20
CA GLY A 629 24.93 -0.51 -9.94
C GLY A 629 23.75 -0.32 -9.02
N PRO A 630 22.81 -1.29 -8.95
CA PRO A 630 21.62 -1.19 -8.11
C PRO A 630 21.90 -1.42 -6.62
N LEU A 631 23.06 -1.96 -6.25
CA LEU A 631 23.34 -2.40 -4.88
C LEU A 631 23.71 -1.22 -3.98
N THR A 632 22.94 -1.02 -2.90
CA THR A 632 23.24 -0.09 -1.81
C THR A 632 23.35 -0.82 -0.49
N ILE A 633 24.21 -0.31 0.38
CA ILE A 633 24.23 -0.63 1.81
C ILE A 633 23.73 0.58 2.59
N ASP A 634 22.79 0.35 3.49
CA ASP A 634 22.31 1.34 4.45
C ASP A 634 22.75 0.87 5.84
N TYR A 635 23.26 1.81 6.63
CA TYR A 635 23.75 1.59 7.98
C TYR A 635 23.24 2.72 8.88
N LYS A 636 22.54 2.35 9.95
CA LYS A 636 22.00 3.30 10.94
C LYS A 636 22.43 2.82 12.31
N THR A 637 22.94 3.72 13.14
CA THR A 637 23.38 3.39 14.51
C THR A 637 23.34 4.63 15.40
N GLU A 638 23.33 4.42 16.72
CA GLU A 638 23.47 5.46 17.72
C GLU A 638 24.73 5.18 18.56
N TYR A 639 25.56 6.19 18.77
CA TYR A 639 26.72 6.10 19.65
C TYR A 639 26.42 6.76 20.99
N ASN A 640 26.45 5.99 22.08
CA ASN A 640 26.05 6.47 23.40
C ASN A 640 27.16 7.28 24.08
N LEU A 641 26.80 8.47 24.58
CA LEU A 641 27.69 9.40 25.28
C LEU A 641 27.36 9.53 26.78
N ASP A 642 26.35 8.82 27.31
CA ASP A 642 26.00 8.89 28.72
C ASP A 642 26.86 7.99 29.57
N VAL A 643 27.63 8.60 30.48
CA VAL A 643 28.49 7.89 31.43
C VAL A 643 27.71 6.90 32.31
N ASN A 644 26.42 7.17 32.54
CA ASN A 644 25.55 6.33 33.39
C ASN A 644 24.80 5.24 32.62
N SER A 645 24.93 5.17 31.29
CA SER A 645 24.27 4.14 30.48
C SER A 645 25.09 2.84 30.48
N PRO A 646 24.45 1.66 30.54
CA PRO A 646 25.11 0.37 30.27
C PRO A 646 25.83 0.31 28.91
N ASN A 647 25.41 1.16 27.97
CA ASN A 647 25.96 1.27 26.64
C ASN A 647 26.97 2.43 26.47
N TYR A 648 27.46 3.05 27.54
CA TYR A 648 28.43 4.15 27.44
C TYR A 648 29.62 3.79 26.52
N LYS A 649 29.91 4.66 25.54
CA LYS A 649 30.94 4.47 24.49
C LYS A 649 30.72 3.24 23.60
N LYS A 650 29.48 2.76 23.48
CA LYS A 650 29.10 1.67 22.58
C LYS A 650 28.07 2.14 21.57
N PHE A 651 28.09 1.49 20.41
CA PHE A 651 27.03 1.60 19.43
C PHE A 651 25.81 0.79 19.86
N PHE A 652 24.63 1.32 19.62
CA PHE A 652 23.34 0.70 19.87
C PHE A 652 22.36 1.11 18.76
N ASN A 653 21.18 0.49 18.74
CA ASN A 653 20.14 0.69 17.73
C ASN A 653 20.66 0.55 16.30
N THR A 654 21.53 -0.45 16.12
CA THR A 654 22.22 -0.70 14.85
C THR A 654 21.35 -1.51 13.91
N ARG A 655 21.18 -0.98 12.70
CA ARG A 655 20.44 -1.61 11.61
C ARG A 655 21.27 -1.57 10.32
N TYR A 656 21.25 -2.69 9.62
CA TYR A 656 21.83 -2.85 8.30
C TYR A 656 20.72 -3.14 7.29
N ASP A 657 20.78 -2.51 6.13
CA ASP A 657 19.95 -2.88 4.99
C ASP A 657 20.85 -3.05 3.76
N LEU A 658 20.69 -4.17 3.06
CA LEU A 658 21.30 -4.42 1.76
C LEU A 658 20.20 -4.37 0.71
N THR A 659 20.25 -3.41 -0.20
CA THR A 659 19.16 -3.17 -1.16
C THR A 659 19.64 -3.22 -2.60
N TRP A 660 18.96 -4.00 -3.43
CA TRP A 660 18.99 -3.94 -4.88
C TRP A 660 17.91 -2.97 -5.38
N ASN A 661 18.32 -1.80 -5.84
CA ASN A 661 17.43 -0.72 -6.23
C ASN A 661 17.28 -0.65 -7.75
N ARG A 662 16.05 -0.66 -8.23
CA ARG A 662 15.66 -0.37 -9.61
C ARG A 662 14.57 0.69 -9.59
N ARG A 663 14.31 1.28 -10.76
CA ARG A 663 13.20 2.23 -10.92
C ARG A 663 11.88 1.51 -10.70
N ALA A 664 11.61 0.42 -11.39
CA ALA A 664 10.32 -0.28 -11.29
C ALA A 664 10.15 -1.13 -10.03
N TYR A 665 11.25 -1.53 -9.38
CA TYR A 665 11.19 -2.37 -8.18
C TYR A 665 12.41 -2.17 -7.27
N SER A 666 12.34 -2.64 -6.03
CA SER A 666 13.53 -2.83 -5.19
C SER A 666 13.45 -4.12 -4.41
N VAL A 667 14.58 -4.71 -4.05
CA VAL A 667 14.68 -5.89 -3.21
C VAL A 667 15.64 -5.54 -2.07
N SER A 668 15.23 -5.70 -0.83
CA SER A 668 16.06 -5.39 0.34
C SER A 668 16.04 -6.54 1.33
N ILE A 669 17.17 -6.74 2.00
CA ILE A 669 17.27 -7.56 3.20
C ILE A 669 17.78 -6.65 4.30
N TYR A 670 17.18 -6.72 5.48
CA TYR A 670 17.62 -5.94 6.63
C TYR A 670 17.72 -6.80 7.87
N TYR A 671 18.55 -6.34 8.79
CA TYR A 671 18.74 -6.94 10.10
C TYR A 671 18.98 -5.85 11.12
N ASN A 672 18.34 -6.01 12.28
CA ASN A 672 18.48 -5.13 13.42
C ASN A 672 19.16 -5.92 14.56
N ASP A 673 20.36 -5.47 14.94
CA ASP A 673 21.20 -6.14 15.93
C ASP A 673 20.52 -6.19 17.31
N GLU A 674 19.76 -5.14 17.64
CA GLU A 674 19.11 -5.03 18.94
C GLU A 674 17.94 -6.00 19.08
N THR A 675 17.04 -5.99 18.10
CA THR A 675 15.84 -6.83 18.14
C THR A 675 16.11 -8.27 17.72
N ASN A 676 17.31 -8.56 17.19
CA ASN A 676 17.64 -9.84 16.56
C ASN A 676 16.59 -10.27 15.53
N ALA A 677 15.99 -9.30 14.88
CA ALA A 677 14.96 -9.48 13.88
C ALA A 677 15.47 -8.98 12.54
N GLY A 678 15.06 -9.67 11.49
CA GLY A 678 15.42 -9.32 10.14
C GLY A 678 14.38 -9.81 9.17
N GLY A 679 14.47 -9.30 7.96
CA GLY A 679 13.54 -9.70 6.93
C GLY A 679 13.93 -9.20 5.56
N PHE A 680 13.09 -9.56 4.62
CA PHE A 680 13.18 -9.18 3.23
C PHE A 680 12.07 -8.21 2.88
N ASN A 681 12.33 -7.21 2.05
CA ASN A 681 11.32 -6.29 1.53
C ASN A 681 11.52 -6.05 0.03
N PHE A 682 10.50 -6.37 -0.75
CA PHE A 682 10.41 -6.19 -2.19
C PHE A 682 9.42 -5.07 -2.48
N LYS A 683 9.84 -3.99 -3.12
CA LYS A 683 8.93 -2.90 -3.51
C LYS A 683 8.68 -2.95 -5.01
N ILE A 684 7.47 -2.62 -5.43
CA ILE A 684 7.09 -2.35 -6.81
C ILE A 684 6.67 -0.88 -6.87
N ASN A 685 7.30 -0.11 -7.75
CA ASN A 685 7.06 1.32 -7.91
C ASN A 685 6.26 1.54 -9.18
N SER A 686 5.12 2.21 -9.09
CA SER A 686 4.26 2.53 -10.24
C SER A 686 4.36 4.01 -10.61
N PHE A 687 4.21 4.32 -11.89
CA PHE A 687 4.44 5.65 -12.43
C PHE A 687 3.22 6.17 -13.17
N ASN A 688 3.05 7.49 -13.16
CA ASN A 688 2.20 8.21 -14.09
C ASN A 688 3.10 8.90 -15.12
N PHE A 689 2.69 8.90 -16.39
CA PHE A 689 3.45 9.46 -17.48
C PHE A 689 2.53 9.88 -18.61
N ASP A 690 2.99 10.80 -19.45
CA ASP A 690 2.32 11.16 -20.69
C ASP A 690 2.96 10.41 -21.87
N GLY A 691 2.15 10.11 -22.88
CA GLY A 691 2.58 9.44 -24.11
C GLY A 691 2.44 7.92 -24.06
N TYR A 692 2.29 7.30 -25.22
CA TYR A 692 1.87 5.90 -25.33
C TYR A 692 2.99 4.87 -25.13
N GLY A 693 4.24 5.30 -25.27
CA GLY A 693 5.40 4.44 -25.27
C GLY A 693 5.48 3.54 -26.51
N GLU A 694 6.70 3.08 -26.83
CA GLU A 694 6.91 2.11 -27.90
C GLU A 694 6.62 0.69 -27.43
N ASN A 695 6.29 -0.24 -28.33
CA ASN A 695 6.16 -1.66 -27.99
C ASN A 695 7.41 -2.17 -27.25
N PHE A 696 7.22 -2.94 -26.18
CA PHE A 696 8.31 -3.44 -25.34
C PHE A 696 8.59 -4.93 -25.60
N ASP A 697 9.89 -5.27 -25.59
CA ASP A 697 10.41 -6.64 -25.78
C ASP A 697 11.06 -7.21 -24.52
#